data_AF-A0A5E5Q447-F1
#
_entry.id   AF-A0A5E5Q447-F1
#
_cell.length_a   1.000
_cell.length_b   1.000
_cell.length_c   1.000
_cell.angle_alpha   90.00
_cell.angle_beta   90.00
_cell.angle_gamma   90.00
#
_symmetry.space_group_name_H-M   'P 1'
#
loop_
_entity.id
_entity.type
_entity.pdbx_description
1 polymer ?
#
loop_
_entity_poly.entity_id
_entity_poly.type
_entity_poly.pdbx_seq_one_letter_code
_entity_poly.pdbx_strand_id
1 'polypeptide(L)'
;MNLISLNTNFARILLLSTALVISVNTIAGGRSSERNLMDDFLQDKTSANPDASAIPLQRSTLISNNALVFNRGATGVDNDDFDKKFSLAKTLTNIRNSSNATTDSSNAQLLNSLLKTFNVDLKTNGFVKMDLQKRTQEATLSGLLDNMSPTAIFNRFDLSASNGQHCGEYRVIYHKNNGNRFFLSFEAKYPNPEPSKGKKGCAAVADFWVNIGYMSKTDALLQLEKFFYQGLEHNGVQLPAAINFTHYTHGTGQVRSNTFVDRPWQLREFKTDINAKGEAVFVADSVKSNPLAELFAKEGNQDSNSLKALRIYFARDFGGYVDNLLAPEKRATSPSSNDIINGFNLGTDNHYNEFQSDSNVNDNTAYDTAPNLKAIISKKLAALDLSGYSAKMIMNRAEAMSCSGCHQNSNDTEIAPNINWPKSQSFVHVDEQGTLSLALTEQFLPARAALLEDYWKKTVEKWRFSEVDFFSARNNFSGWYNPPNYPNHYAFAALKADGSITAWGNPDAGGIAPSGSGYTKIYSTGSAFAALKADGSITVWGDSGGTGAPSGDGYTKIYSTAAAFAALKADGSVTVWGDSRYGNTGAPDGSGYTKVYSTYGAFAALKADGSITVWGDSGHGGAGAPSGKGYTKIYSTGTAFAALKADGSIMAWGDSGGTGAPSGKGYTKIYSTESAFAVLKADGSIIAWGDSRYGGTGVPDGSGYIKIYSNRGSFAALKADGSIAAWGGSSGSGDTGAPSGKGYTKIYSTHSAFAVLKADGSIAAWGLGYGGTGAPSGNGYTKIYSNNHAFVALKADGSITAWGHSDWGGTGAPSGSGYTKIFSNEKAFTAVKADGSITAWGDSNFGGTIPTSITTSD
;
A
#
# COMPACT_ATOMS: atom_id res chain seq x y z
N MET A 1 -42.11 37.74 22.81
CA MET A 1 -43.01 36.56 22.80
C MET A 1 -42.14 35.31 22.74
N ASN A 2 -42.38 34.37 23.65
CA ASN A 2 -41.52 33.24 23.99
C ASN A 2 -41.31 32.22 22.86
N LEU A 3 -40.08 31.72 22.76
CA LEU A 3 -39.72 30.44 22.11
C LEU A 3 -39.60 29.38 23.20
N ILE A 4 -40.50 28.41 23.22
CA ILE A 4 -40.45 27.23 24.09
C ILE A 4 -40.20 25.99 23.22
N SER A 5 -39.06 25.35 23.50
CA SER A 5 -38.82 23.91 23.63
C SER A 5 -39.66 22.94 22.80
N LEU A 6 -38.97 22.11 22.01
CA LEU A 6 -39.35 20.72 21.79
C LEU A 6 -38.07 19.87 21.75
N ASN A 7 -37.97 18.94 22.70
CA ASN A 7 -36.92 17.94 22.77
C ASN A 7 -37.56 16.55 22.64
N THR A 8 -36.79 15.65 22.02
CA THR A 8 -36.81 14.18 22.04
C THR A 8 -37.87 13.37 21.28
N ASN A 9 -37.31 12.48 20.44
CA ASN A 9 -37.72 11.12 20.10
C ASN A 9 -38.82 10.92 19.05
N PHE A 10 -38.42 10.95 17.76
CA PHE A 10 -38.84 9.97 16.72
C PHE A 10 -38.01 10.23 15.45
N ALA A 11 -36.85 9.57 15.31
CA ALA A 11 -36.12 9.47 14.05
C ALA A 11 -35.19 8.25 14.03
N ARG A 12 -35.74 7.07 13.70
CA ARG A 12 -35.00 5.97 13.07
C ARG A 12 -35.85 5.47 11.90
N ILE A 13 -35.16 5.19 10.80
CA ILE A 13 -35.66 4.66 9.50
C ILE A 13 -36.08 5.75 8.49
N LEU A 14 -35.11 6.27 7.73
CA LEU A 14 -34.94 6.07 6.28
C LEU A 14 -33.76 6.96 5.79
N LEU A 15 -32.56 6.39 5.65
CA LEU A 15 -31.50 6.99 4.82
C LEU A 15 -31.23 5.99 3.70
N LEU A 16 -32.17 5.93 2.76
CA LEU A 16 -31.88 5.46 1.42
C LEU A 16 -30.94 6.47 0.77
N SER A 17 -29.81 5.94 0.35
CA SER A 17 -28.89 6.40 -0.68
C SER A 17 -29.56 7.21 -1.81
N THR A 18 -29.57 8.54 -1.66
CA THR A 18 -29.68 9.49 -2.78
C THR A 18 -28.51 10.46 -2.76
N ALA A 19 -27.45 10.09 -3.45
CA ALA A 19 -26.42 10.94 -4.07
C ALA A 19 -25.64 9.98 -4.99
N LEU A 20 -25.52 10.13 -6.31
CA LEU A 20 -25.66 11.26 -7.20
C LEU A 20 -25.75 10.65 -8.61
N VAL A 21 -26.96 10.49 -9.16
CA VAL A 21 -27.15 10.23 -10.59
C VAL A 21 -26.99 11.58 -11.28
N ILE A 22 -25.77 11.92 -11.70
CA ILE A 22 -25.58 12.90 -12.77
C ILE A 22 -25.75 12.13 -14.07
N SER A 23 -26.88 12.38 -14.71
CA SER A 23 -27.05 12.21 -16.14
C SER A 23 -25.95 12.96 -16.89
N VAL A 24 -25.02 12.23 -17.49
CA VAL A 24 -24.27 12.71 -18.65
C VAL A 24 -24.71 11.86 -19.83
N ASN A 25 -25.38 12.50 -20.78
CA ASN A 25 -25.50 11.99 -22.13
C ASN A 25 -24.10 11.76 -22.70
N THR A 26 -23.68 10.51 -22.84
CA THR A 26 -22.68 10.11 -23.85
C THR A 26 -23.27 8.99 -24.68
N ILE A 27 -23.90 9.41 -25.77
CA ILE A 27 -23.97 8.65 -27.01
C ILE A 27 -22.52 8.41 -27.47
N ALA A 28 -22.23 7.19 -27.94
CA ALA A 28 -20.93 6.61 -28.35
C ALA A 28 -20.20 5.81 -27.26
N GLY A 29 -20.07 4.50 -27.51
CA GLY A 29 -19.65 3.48 -26.56
C GLY A 29 -18.20 3.59 -26.08
N GLY A 30 -17.99 3.13 -24.84
CA GLY A 30 -16.67 3.03 -24.23
C GLY A 30 -16.69 2.45 -22.81
N ARG A 31 -16.22 1.19 -22.71
CA ARG A 31 -15.62 0.46 -21.58
C ARG A 31 -16.48 -0.02 -20.40
N SER A 32 -16.48 -1.35 -20.24
CA SER A 32 -16.95 -2.07 -19.06
C SER A 32 -16.00 -3.15 -18.53
N SER A 33 -14.77 -3.26 -19.04
CA SER A 33 -13.72 -4.02 -18.35
C SER A 33 -12.74 -3.08 -17.64
N GLU A 34 -12.61 -3.27 -16.33
CA GLU A 34 -11.56 -2.66 -15.51
C GLU A 34 -10.21 -3.19 -16.01
N ARG A 35 -9.36 -2.29 -16.50
CA ARG A 35 -8.00 -2.63 -16.94
C ARG A 35 -7.16 -3.07 -15.75
N ASN A 36 -6.41 -4.16 -15.90
CA ASN A 36 -5.60 -4.74 -14.82
C ASN A 36 -4.08 -4.67 -15.09
N LEU A 37 -3.29 -5.02 -14.08
CA LEU A 37 -1.83 -4.99 -14.16
C LEU A 37 -1.25 -5.93 -15.23
N MET A 38 -1.92 -7.03 -15.58
CA MET A 38 -1.47 -7.88 -16.69
C MET A 38 -1.56 -7.15 -18.02
N ASP A 39 -2.62 -6.38 -18.24
CA ASP A 39 -2.77 -5.55 -19.43
C ASP A 39 -1.69 -4.45 -19.51
N ASP A 40 -1.29 -3.88 -18.37
CA ASP A 40 -0.19 -2.92 -18.30
C ASP A 40 1.15 -3.60 -18.59
N PHE A 41 1.44 -4.71 -17.93
CA PHE A 41 2.69 -5.45 -18.05
C PHE A 41 2.95 -5.91 -19.49
N LEU A 42 1.94 -6.47 -20.15
CA LEU A 42 2.05 -6.91 -21.54
C LEU A 42 2.19 -5.73 -22.52
N GLN A 43 1.63 -4.56 -22.21
CA GLN A 43 1.84 -3.34 -23.01
C GLN A 43 3.25 -2.77 -22.84
N ASP A 44 3.75 -2.70 -21.60
CA ASP A 44 5.09 -2.18 -21.33
C ASP A 44 6.17 -3.07 -21.97
N LYS A 45 5.99 -4.39 -21.91
CA LYS A 45 6.92 -5.36 -22.50
C LYS A 45 7.12 -5.14 -24.01
N THR A 46 6.06 -4.84 -24.76
CA THR A 46 6.18 -4.59 -26.21
C THR A 46 6.84 -3.26 -26.53
N SER A 47 6.72 -2.26 -25.65
CA SER A 47 7.36 -0.95 -25.82
C SER A 47 8.86 -0.94 -25.53
N ALA A 48 9.35 -1.86 -24.68
CA ALA A 48 10.72 -1.84 -24.18
C ALA A 48 11.70 -2.72 -24.97
N ASN A 49 11.27 -3.86 -25.56
CA ASN A 49 12.13 -4.70 -26.41
C ASN A 49 11.32 -5.78 -27.18
N PRO A 50 11.23 -5.74 -28.52
CA PRO A 50 10.47 -6.72 -29.33
C PRO A 50 11.00 -8.16 -29.29
N ASP A 51 12.28 -8.37 -28.95
CA ASP A 51 12.98 -9.66 -29.09
C ASP A 51 13.25 -10.41 -27.76
N ALA A 52 12.69 -9.96 -26.64
CA ALA A 52 12.88 -10.59 -25.33
C ALA A 52 12.11 -11.93 -25.21
N SER A 53 12.57 -12.95 -25.93
CA SER A 53 12.04 -14.33 -25.95
C SER A 53 12.67 -15.26 -24.89
N ALA A 54 13.64 -14.78 -24.10
CA ALA A 54 14.25 -15.57 -23.04
C ALA A 54 13.55 -15.36 -21.68
N ILE A 55 13.09 -16.46 -21.09
CA ILE A 55 12.57 -16.53 -19.71
C ILE A 55 13.77 -16.42 -18.76
N PRO A 56 13.88 -15.39 -17.89
CA PRO A 56 14.96 -15.29 -16.90
C PRO A 56 14.91 -16.41 -15.86
N LEU A 57 16.09 -16.86 -15.40
CA LEU A 57 16.27 -17.90 -14.38
C LEU A 57 15.53 -17.62 -13.06
N GLN A 58 15.29 -16.34 -12.70
CA GLN A 58 14.57 -15.96 -11.46
C GLN A 58 13.05 -16.23 -11.52
N ARG A 59 12.44 -16.38 -12.71
CA ARG A 59 10.99 -16.59 -12.86
C ARG A 59 10.52 -17.99 -12.50
N SER A 60 11.33 -19.01 -12.79
CA SER A 60 11.04 -20.39 -12.38
C SER A 60 11.05 -20.51 -10.85
N THR A 61 11.85 -19.68 -10.18
CA THR A 61 11.99 -19.65 -8.73
C THR A 61 10.69 -19.25 -8.03
N LEU A 62 10.01 -18.17 -8.44
CA LEU A 62 8.75 -17.74 -7.79
C LEU A 62 7.62 -18.78 -7.90
N ILE A 63 7.57 -19.52 -9.01
CA ILE A 63 6.59 -20.59 -9.22
C ILE A 63 6.94 -21.80 -8.34
N SER A 64 8.20 -22.25 -8.33
CA SER A 64 8.64 -23.39 -7.51
C SER A 64 8.53 -23.16 -6.01
N ASN A 65 8.45 -21.89 -5.62
CA ASN A 65 8.51 -21.43 -4.24
C ASN A 65 7.13 -21.15 -3.60
N ASN A 66 6.02 -21.39 -4.32
CA ASN A 66 4.65 -21.18 -3.82
C ASN A 66 4.21 -19.73 -3.64
N ALA A 67 4.91 -18.75 -4.23
CA ALA A 67 4.49 -17.34 -4.19
C ALA A 67 3.16 -17.09 -4.92
N LEU A 68 2.77 -17.99 -5.82
CA LEU A 68 1.56 -17.87 -6.63
C LEU A 68 0.45 -18.86 -6.27
N VAL A 69 0.84 -20.05 -5.80
CA VAL A 69 -0.08 -21.14 -5.47
C VAL A 69 0.45 -21.90 -4.27
N PHE A 70 -0.41 -22.17 -3.30
CA PHE A 70 -0.13 -23.05 -2.17
C PHE A 70 -1.20 -24.15 -2.14
N ASN A 71 -0.86 -25.36 -2.55
CA ASN A 71 -1.79 -26.46 -2.81
C ASN A 71 -1.56 -27.67 -1.88
N ARG A 72 -2.62 -28.46 -1.72
CA ARG A 72 -2.57 -29.77 -1.03
C ARG A 72 -1.49 -30.65 -1.66
N GLY A 73 -0.82 -31.45 -0.84
CA GLY A 73 0.25 -32.34 -1.31
C GLY A 73 1.59 -31.65 -1.62
N ALA A 74 1.71 -30.33 -1.37
CA ALA A 74 2.99 -29.65 -1.40
C ALA A 74 3.94 -30.25 -0.34
N THR A 75 5.03 -30.91 -0.77
CA THR A 75 6.01 -31.58 0.09
C THR A 75 6.49 -30.73 1.27
N GLY A 76 6.38 -31.21 2.51
CA GLY A 76 6.84 -30.49 3.71
C GLY A 76 5.76 -29.68 4.43
N VAL A 77 4.49 -29.80 4.02
CA VAL A 77 3.33 -29.31 4.78
C VAL A 77 2.42 -30.50 5.07
N ASP A 78 2.02 -30.63 6.33
CA ASP A 78 1.03 -31.62 6.72
C ASP A 78 -0.36 -31.19 6.21
N ASN A 79 -1.05 -32.09 5.51
CA ASN A 79 -2.41 -31.82 5.03
C ASN A 79 -3.39 -31.54 6.17
N ASP A 80 -3.20 -32.13 7.34
CA ASP A 80 -4.03 -31.88 8.52
C ASP A 80 -3.79 -30.46 9.07
N ASP A 81 -2.55 -29.96 9.01
CA ASP A 81 -2.26 -28.57 9.37
C ASP A 81 -2.87 -27.59 8.37
N PHE A 82 -2.79 -27.92 7.06
CA PHE A 82 -3.43 -27.12 6.03
C PHE A 82 -4.96 -27.08 6.21
N ASP A 83 -5.58 -28.25 6.42
CA ASP A 83 -7.02 -28.40 6.62
C ASP A 83 -7.50 -27.66 7.87
N LYS A 84 -6.71 -27.68 8.95
CA LYS A 84 -7.01 -26.93 10.17
C LYS A 84 -6.93 -25.43 9.95
N LYS A 85 -5.87 -24.94 9.31
CA LYS A 85 -5.59 -23.50 9.13
C LYS A 85 -6.53 -22.84 8.12
N PHE A 86 -6.93 -23.59 7.09
CA PHE A 86 -7.79 -23.15 6.01
C PHE A 86 -9.06 -23.99 5.92
N SER A 87 -9.70 -24.29 7.05
CA SER A 87 -11.01 -24.97 7.03
C SER A 87 -12.12 -24.07 6.46
N LEU A 88 -13.09 -24.68 5.78
CA LEU A 88 -14.25 -23.96 5.24
C LEU A 88 -15.01 -23.22 6.35
N ALA A 89 -15.14 -23.85 7.52
CA ALA A 89 -15.77 -23.23 8.68
C ALA A 89 -15.10 -21.90 9.06
N LYS A 90 -13.77 -21.82 8.99
CA LYS A 90 -13.04 -20.60 9.30
C LYS A 90 -13.27 -19.51 8.26
N THR A 91 -13.33 -19.85 6.96
CA THR A 91 -13.71 -18.89 5.91
C THR A 91 -15.10 -18.32 6.14
N LEU A 92 -16.09 -19.19 6.38
CA LEU A 92 -17.48 -18.76 6.60
C LEU A 92 -17.63 -17.92 7.89
N THR A 93 -16.92 -18.29 8.96
CA THR A 93 -16.91 -17.50 10.20
C THR A 93 -16.34 -16.11 9.98
N ASN A 94 -15.24 -15.97 9.23
CA ASN A 94 -14.66 -14.65 8.94
C ASN A 94 -15.58 -13.77 8.10
N ILE A 95 -16.24 -14.34 7.09
CA ILE A 95 -17.27 -13.63 6.31
C ILE A 95 -18.40 -13.17 7.23
N ARG A 96 -18.93 -14.03 8.09
CA ARG A 96 -20.02 -13.67 9.02
C ARG A 96 -19.60 -12.59 10.00
N ASN A 97 -18.46 -12.73 10.65
CA ASN A 97 -17.99 -11.81 11.67
C ASN A 97 -17.66 -10.40 11.12
N SER A 98 -17.43 -10.29 9.82
CA SER A 98 -17.15 -9.01 9.14
C SER A 98 -18.37 -8.41 8.42
N SER A 99 -19.56 -9.01 8.54
CA SER A 99 -20.74 -8.66 7.74
C SER A 99 -21.55 -7.46 8.22
N ASN A 100 -21.32 -6.98 9.45
CA ASN A 100 -22.23 -6.04 10.14
C ASN A 100 -23.71 -6.49 10.14
N ALA A 101 -23.98 -7.80 10.00
CA ALA A 101 -25.31 -8.37 10.14
C ALA A 101 -25.91 -8.02 11.51
N THR A 102 -27.20 -7.69 11.54
CA THR A 102 -27.92 -7.37 12.79
C THR A 102 -28.44 -8.60 13.51
N THR A 103 -28.38 -9.76 12.85
CA THR A 103 -28.84 -11.05 13.36
C THR A 103 -27.71 -12.06 13.24
N ASP A 104 -27.36 -12.70 14.36
CA ASP A 104 -26.36 -13.77 14.37
C ASP A 104 -26.87 -14.99 13.60
N SER A 105 -26.29 -15.25 12.45
CA SER A 105 -26.55 -16.46 11.67
C SER A 105 -25.51 -17.54 11.95
N SER A 106 -25.67 -18.80 11.53
CA SER A 106 -24.64 -19.85 11.67
C SER A 106 -23.91 -20.10 10.34
N ASN A 107 -22.73 -20.74 10.36
CA ASN A 107 -22.05 -21.17 9.13
C ASN A 107 -22.94 -22.08 8.26
N ALA A 108 -23.73 -22.94 8.90
CA ALA A 108 -24.68 -23.81 8.20
C ALA A 108 -25.81 -22.99 7.55
N GLN A 109 -26.33 -21.95 8.22
CA GLN A 109 -27.34 -21.05 7.63
C GLN A 109 -26.78 -20.34 6.39
N LEU A 110 -25.56 -19.80 6.49
CA LEU A 110 -24.94 -19.05 5.39
C LEU A 110 -24.71 -19.96 4.18
N LEU A 111 -24.18 -21.16 4.41
CA LEU A 111 -23.98 -22.14 3.34
C LEU A 111 -25.30 -22.64 2.74
N ASN A 112 -26.32 -22.86 3.58
CA ASN A 112 -27.65 -23.25 3.11
C ASN A 112 -28.32 -22.16 2.26
N SER A 113 -28.01 -20.88 2.47
CA SER A 113 -28.56 -19.82 1.61
C SER A 113 -28.02 -19.93 0.18
N LEU A 114 -26.75 -20.32 0.02
CA LEU A 114 -26.15 -20.66 -1.27
C LEU A 114 -26.82 -21.90 -1.87
N LEU A 115 -26.93 -23.00 -1.11
CA LEU A 115 -27.49 -24.24 -1.66
C LEU A 115 -28.94 -24.06 -2.14
N LYS A 116 -29.74 -23.24 -1.45
CA LYS A 116 -31.13 -22.95 -1.85
C LYS A 116 -31.24 -22.30 -3.23
N THR A 117 -30.22 -21.58 -3.71
CA THR A 117 -30.29 -20.94 -5.02
C THR A 117 -30.24 -21.94 -6.18
N PHE A 118 -29.76 -23.17 -5.95
CA PHE A 118 -29.79 -24.22 -6.97
C PHE A 118 -31.21 -24.69 -7.34
N ASN A 119 -32.21 -24.37 -6.52
CA ASN A 119 -33.63 -24.63 -6.83
C ASN A 119 -34.31 -23.49 -7.60
N VAL A 120 -33.58 -22.42 -7.92
CA VAL A 120 -34.09 -21.30 -8.73
C VAL A 120 -34.00 -21.68 -10.20
N ASP A 121 -35.13 -21.64 -10.92
CA ASP A 121 -35.24 -21.92 -12.37
C ASP A 121 -35.24 -20.66 -13.24
N LEU A 122 -35.26 -19.48 -12.64
CA LEU A 122 -35.40 -18.23 -13.38
C LEU A 122 -34.78 -17.08 -12.61
N LYS A 123 -34.01 -16.24 -13.28
CA LYS A 123 -33.57 -14.97 -12.71
C LYS A 123 -33.59 -13.86 -13.77
N THR A 124 -33.70 -12.62 -13.32
CA THR A 124 -33.68 -11.46 -14.21
C THR A 124 -32.32 -10.76 -14.13
N ASN A 125 -31.71 -10.52 -15.29
CA ASN A 125 -30.55 -9.64 -15.43
C ASN A 125 -30.94 -8.44 -16.31
N GLY A 126 -30.87 -7.24 -15.74
CA GLY A 126 -31.44 -6.04 -16.37
C GLY A 126 -32.93 -6.22 -16.67
N PHE A 127 -33.29 -6.29 -17.95
CA PHE A 127 -34.66 -6.46 -18.43
C PHE A 127 -34.91 -7.85 -19.07
N VAL A 128 -33.92 -8.75 -19.04
CA VAL A 128 -34.03 -10.09 -19.62
C VAL A 128 -34.22 -11.11 -18.51
N LYS A 129 -35.22 -11.98 -18.69
CA LYS A 129 -35.39 -13.20 -17.88
C LYS A 129 -34.54 -14.31 -18.49
N MET A 130 -33.69 -14.91 -17.67
CA MET A 130 -32.78 -15.99 -18.03
C MET A 130 -33.22 -17.24 -17.28
N ASP A 131 -33.49 -18.31 -18.05
CA ASP A 131 -33.83 -19.61 -17.50
C ASP A 131 -32.59 -20.22 -16.84
N LEU A 132 -32.81 -20.94 -15.75
CA LEU A 132 -31.76 -21.63 -15.00
C LEU A 132 -32.13 -23.09 -14.83
N GLN A 133 -31.16 -23.97 -14.98
CA GLN A 133 -31.34 -25.38 -14.67
C GLN A 133 -31.49 -25.57 -13.15
N LYS A 134 -32.66 -26.07 -12.72
CA LYS A 134 -32.85 -26.56 -11.34
C LYS A 134 -31.94 -27.74 -11.07
N ARG A 135 -31.29 -27.69 -9.91
CA ARG A 135 -30.28 -28.63 -9.45
C ARG A 135 -30.64 -29.13 -8.05
N THR A 136 -31.69 -29.95 -8.01
CA THR A 136 -32.34 -30.37 -6.74
C THR A 136 -31.39 -31.22 -5.88
N GLN A 137 -30.47 -31.98 -6.50
CA GLN A 137 -29.48 -32.75 -5.77
C GLN A 137 -28.44 -31.85 -5.10
N GLU A 138 -27.96 -30.82 -5.81
CA GLU A 138 -27.06 -29.81 -5.28
C GLU A 138 -27.73 -29.01 -4.15
N ALA A 139 -29.01 -28.66 -4.31
CA ALA A 139 -29.77 -27.90 -3.31
C ALA A 139 -29.99 -28.65 -1.99
N THR A 140 -29.82 -29.98 -1.98
CA THR A 140 -30.02 -30.84 -0.81
C THR A 140 -28.71 -31.39 -0.22
N LEU A 141 -27.55 -30.90 -0.71
CA LEU A 141 -26.25 -31.23 -0.12
C LEU A 141 -26.21 -30.84 1.37
N SER A 142 -25.63 -31.71 2.18
CA SER A 142 -25.49 -31.52 3.62
C SER A 142 -24.11 -31.97 4.10
N GLY A 143 -23.75 -31.63 5.34
CA GLY A 143 -22.47 -32.01 5.94
C GLY A 143 -21.23 -31.36 5.31
N LEU A 144 -21.40 -30.31 4.50
CA LEU A 144 -20.30 -29.66 3.79
C LEU A 144 -19.27 -29.00 4.72
N LEU A 145 -19.67 -28.54 5.91
CA LEU A 145 -18.74 -27.92 6.87
C LEU A 145 -17.65 -28.88 7.34
N ASP A 146 -17.99 -30.15 7.53
CA ASP A 146 -17.08 -31.18 8.06
C ASP A 146 -16.45 -32.04 6.96
N ASN A 147 -17.00 -32.01 5.75
CA ASN A 147 -16.59 -32.87 4.63
C ASN A 147 -15.96 -32.09 3.46
N MET A 148 -15.50 -30.86 3.68
CA MET A 148 -14.75 -30.09 2.68
C MET A 148 -13.35 -29.75 3.18
N SER A 149 -12.35 -30.10 2.37
CA SER A 149 -10.95 -29.78 2.63
C SER A 149 -10.44 -28.70 1.66
N PRO A 150 -9.54 -27.80 2.09
CA PRO A 150 -8.86 -26.89 1.20
C PRO A 150 -8.03 -27.67 0.17
N THR A 151 -8.21 -27.29 -1.09
CA THR A 151 -7.46 -27.80 -2.23
C THR A 151 -6.23 -26.94 -2.49
N ALA A 152 -6.42 -25.63 -2.60
CA ALA A 152 -5.34 -24.71 -2.91
C ALA A 152 -5.71 -23.24 -2.62
N ILE A 153 -4.67 -22.45 -2.39
CA ILE A 153 -4.69 -21.00 -2.29
C ILE A 153 -4.04 -20.41 -3.53
N PHE A 154 -4.64 -19.39 -4.12
CA PHE A 154 -4.07 -18.68 -5.28
C PHE A 154 -3.88 -17.19 -5.01
N ASN A 155 -2.72 -16.70 -5.41
CA ASN A 155 -2.41 -15.29 -5.55
C ASN A 155 -2.76 -14.85 -6.98
N ARG A 156 -3.73 -13.95 -7.11
CA ARG A 156 -4.09 -13.29 -8.38
C ARG A 156 -3.79 -11.80 -8.34
N PHE A 157 -2.58 -11.45 -7.92
CA PHE A 157 -2.07 -10.08 -7.98
C PHE A 157 -2.07 -9.50 -9.40
N ASP A 158 -2.01 -10.36 -10.43
CA ASP A 158 -2.18 -9.98 -11.84
C ASP A 158 -3.51 -9.28 -12.13
N LEU A 159 -4.55 -9.57 -11.34
CA LEU A 159 -5.86 -8.92 -11.44
C LEU A 159 -5.93 -7.58 -10.71
N SER A 160 -4.84 -7.07 -10.17
CA SER A 160 -4.84 -5.74 -9.54
C SER A 160 -5.25 -4.68 -10.53
N ALA A 161 -6.04 -3.71 -10.09
CA ALA A 161 -6.50 -2.64 -10.96
C ALA A 161 -5.31 -1.77 -11.42
N SER A 162 -5.24 -1.42 -12.71
CA SER A 162 -4.16 -0.57 -13.24
C SER A 162 -4.09 0.80 -12.56
N ASN A 163 -5.21 1.29 -12.04
CA ASN A 163 -5.30 2.55 -11.30
C ASN A 163 -5.03 2.40 -9.78
N GLY A 164 -4.90 1.17 -9.27
CA GLY A 164 -4.73 0.86 -7.86
C GLY A 164 -5.99 0.94 -7.02
N GLN A 165 -7.20 0.79 -7.59
CA GLN A 165 -8.43 0.68 -6.79
C GLN A 165 -8.43 -0.55 -5.87
N HIS A 166 -7.82 -1.65 -6.30
CA HIS A 166 -7.67 -2.88 -5.54
C HIS A 166 -6.39 -3.62 -5.94
N CYS A 167 -5.87 -4.47 -5.05
CA CYS A 167 -4.62 -5.21 -5.23
C CYS A 167 -4.87 -6.68 -5.59
N GLY A 168 -5.73 -6.89 -6.57
CA GLY A 168 -5.97 -8.19 -7.18
C GLY A 168 -7.05 -9.00 -6.49
N GLU A 169 -6.99 -10.31 -6.71
CA GLU A 169 -7.87 -11.28 -6.07
C GLU A 169 -7.06 -12.35 -5.32
N TYR A 170 -7.62 -12.89 -4.24
CA TYR A 170 -7.01 -13.99 -3.50
C TYR A 170 -8.00 -15.10 -3.29
N ARG A 171 -7.59 -16.33 -3.62
CA ARG A 171 -8.51 -17.46 -3.73
C ARG A 171 -8.20 -18.53 -2.70
N VAL A 172 -9.24 -19.07 -2.07
CA VAL A 172 -9.19 -20.36 -1.38
C VAL A 172 -10.19 -21.29 -2.04
N ILE A 173 -9.74 -22.46 -2.47
CA ILE A 173 -10.57 -23.46 -3.14
C ILE A 173 -10.76 -24.65 -2.20
N TYR A 174 -12.01 -25.12 -2.11
CA TYR A 174 -12.41 -26.27 -1.32
C TYR A 174 -12.98 -27.36 -2.23
N HIS A 175 -12.73 -28.61 -1.89
CA HIS A 175 -13.37 -29.76 -2.51
C HIS A 175 -14.10 -30.60 -1.46
N LYS A 176 -15.13 -31.33 -1.89
CA LYS A 176 -15.84 -32.29 -1.05
C LYS A 176 -15.09 -33.63 -1.03
N ASN A 177 -14.79 -34.15 0.16
CA ASN A 177 -13.95 -35.32 0.37
C ASN A 177 -14.61 -36.66 -0.04
N ASN A 178 -15.94 -36.75 0.07
CA ASN A 178 -16.68 -37.99 -0.12
C ASN A 178 -17.96 -37.77 -0.94
N GLY A 179 -18.34 -38.72 -1.80
CA GLY A 179 -19.57 -38.68 -2.61
C GLY A 179 -19.45 -37.81 -3.87
N ASN A 180 -20.55 -37.19 -4.31
CA ASN A 180 -20.57 -36.41 -5.55
C ASN A 180 -19.58 -35.23 -5.52
N ARG A 181 -18.86 -35.04 -6.64
CA ARG A 181 -17.80 -34.05 -6.81
C ARG A 181 -18.38 -32.63 -6.81
N PHE A 182 -17.92 -31.82 -5.86
CA PHE A 182 -18.38 -30.45 -5.63
C PHE A 182 -17.21 -29.60 -5.13
N PHE A 183 -17.01 -28.45 -5.75
CA PHE A 183 -16.01 -27.47 -5.32
C PHE A 183 -16.67 -26.15 -4.94
N LEU A 184 -16.02 -25.43 -4.04
CA LEU A 184 -16.38 -24.08 -3.64
C LEU A 184 -15.13 -23.21 -3.62
N SER A 185 -15.08 -22.15 -4.42
CA SER A 185 -13.99 -21.18 -4.44
C SER A 185 -14.44 -19.86 -3.84
N PHE A 186 -13.56 -19.26 -3.03
CA PHE A 186 -13.73 -17.94 -2.46
C PHE A 186 -12.65 -17.03 -3.05
N GLU A 187 -13.03 -16.15 -3.96
CA GLU A 187 -12.13 -15.26 -4.71
C GLU A 187 -12.32 -13.81 -4.23
N ALA A 188 -11.62 -13.42 -3.17
CA ALA A 188 -11.80 -12.12 -2.54
C ALA A 188 -11.13 -11.03 -3.37
N LYS A 189 -11.84 -9.93 -3.70
CA LYS A 189 -11.23 -8.73 -4.28
C LYS A 189 -10.55 -7.96 -3.17
N TYR A 190 -9.23 -7.89 -3.20
CA TYR A 190 -8.45 -7.38 -2.08
C TYR A 190 -8.26 -5.88 -2.14
N PRO A 191 -8.61 -5.11 -1.10
CA PRO A 191 -8.53 -3.67 -1.12
C PRO A 191 -7.09 -3.19 -1.24
N ASN A 192 -6.89 -1.99 -1.80
CA ASN A 192 -5.60 -1.33 -1.72
C ASN A 192 -5.35 -0.85 -0.28
N PRO A 193 -4.30 -1.31 0.41
CA PRO A 193 -4.02 -0.90 1.79
C PRO A 193 -3.60 0.58 1.89
N GLU A 194 -3.13 1.18 0.79
CA GLU A 194 -2.73 2.58 0.73
C GLU A 194 -3.33 3.29 -0.51
N PRO A 195 -4.66 3.51 -0.54
CA PRO A 195 -5.36 3.98 -1.74
C PRO A 195 -4.88 5.35 -2.22
N SER A 196 -4.36 6.19 -1.32
CA SER A 196 -3.76 7.49 -1.65
C SER A 196 -2.50 7.40 -2.52
N LYS A 197 -1.87 6.21 -2.61
CA LYS A 197 -0.69 5.96 -3.46
C LYS A 197 -1.06 5.39 -4.84
N GLY A 198 -2.35 5.26 -5.16
CA GLY A 198 -2.82 4.64 -6.40
C GLY A 198 -2.20 3.25 -6.60
N LYS A 199 -1.75 2.94 -7.83
CA LYS A 199 -1.10 1.66 -8.16
C LYS A 199 0.05 1.30 -7.22
N LYS A 200 0.81 2.26 -6.67
CA LYS A 200 1.94 1.98 -5.75
C LYS A 200 1.48 1.54 -4.35
N GLY A 201 0.22 1.73 -3.99
CA GLY A 201 -0.30 1.27 -2.70
C GLY A 201 -0.33 -0.27 -2.56
N CYS A 202 -0.25 -0.99 -3.68
CA CYS A 202 -0.17 -2.45 -3.70
C CYS A 202 1.24 -3.02 -3.47
N ALA A 203 2.26 -2.16 -3.29
CA ALA A 203 3.66 -2.57 -3.13
C ALA A 203 3.87 -3.53 -1.96
N ALA A 204 3.30 -3.23 -0.80
CA ALA A 204 3.41 -4.09 0.38
C ALA A 204 2.74 -5.46 0.18
N VAL A 205 1.67 -5.52 -0.61
CA VAL A 205 0.98 -6.77 -0.95
C VAL A 205 1.84 -7.62 -1.88
N ALA A 206 2.42 -7.01 -2.92
CA ALA A 206 3.35 -7.70 -3.81
C ALA A 206 4.57 -8.23 -3.07
N ASP A 207 5.19 -7.38 -2.22
CA ASP A 207 6.35 -7.73 -1.40
C ASP A 207 6.04 -8.87 -0.43
N PHE A 208 4.87 -8.85 0.21
CA PHE A 208 4.41 -9.95 1.07
C PHE A 208 4.41 -11.28 0.30
N TRP A 209 3.78 -11.32 -0.89
CA TRP A 209 3.68 -12.55 -1.68
C TRP A 209 5.01 -13.02 -2.26
N VAL A 210 5.91 -12.09 -2.61
CA VAL A 210 7.28 -12.44 -2.99
C VAL A 210 8.01 -13.08 -1.81
N ASN A 211 7.88 -12.52 -0.60
CA ASN A 211 8.48 -13.08 0.62
C ASN A 211 7.91 -14.44 1.00
N ILE A 212 6.60 -14.69 0.80
CA ILE A 212 5.99 -16.03 0.97
C ILE A 212 6.75 -17.07 0.15
N GLY A 213 7.20 -16.73 -1.06
CA GLY A 213 8.01 -17.61 -1.88
C GLY A 213 9.34 -18.02 -1.24
N TYR A 214 9.99 -17.12 -0.50
CA TYR A 214 11.30 -17.40 0.08
C TYR A 214 11.22 -18.07 1.47
N MET A 215 10.03 -18.23 2.04
CA MET A 215 9.83 -18.85 3.34
C MET A 215 9.86 -20.38 3.28
N SER A 216 10.12 -21.01 4.43
CA SER A 216 9.76 -22.41 4.62
C SER A 216 8.25 -22.59 4.42
N LYS A 217 7.79 -23.76 3.97
CA LYS A 217 6.35 -23.93 3.70
C LYS A 217 5.50 -23.81 4.97
N THR A 218 6.03 -24.22 6.12
CA THR A 218 5.36 -24.06 7.42
C THR A 218 5.21 -22.58 7.79
N ASP A 219 6.27 -21.78 7.62
CA ASP A 219 6.21 -20.34 7.90
C ASP A 219 5.32 -19.60 6.90
N ALA A 220 5.41 -19.95 5.62
CA ALA A 220 4.53 -19.45 4.57
C ALA A 220 3.07 -19.71 4.92
N LEU A 221 2.73 -20.93 5.34
CA LEU A 221 1.37 -21.29 5.72
C LEU A 221 0.85 -20.47 6.92
N LEU A 222 1.70 -20.22 7.92
CA LEU A 222 1.36 -19.36 9.06
C LEU A 222 1.10 -17.91 8.65
N GLN A 223 1.93 -17.36 7.75
CA GLN A 223 1.76 -16.00 7.25
C GLN A 223 0.54 -15.88 6.33
N LEU A 224 0.28 -16.88 5.49
CA LEU A 224 -0.93 -16.95 4.67
C LEU A 224 -2.18 -17.04 5.54
N GLU A 225 -2.16 -17.82 6.61
CA GLU A 225 -3.28 -17.90 7.56
C GLU A 225 -3.63 -16.52 8.14
N LYS A 226 -2.60 -15.75 8.53
CA LYS A 226 -2.78 -14.36 8.99
C LYS A 226 -3.32 -13.47 7.88
N PHE A 227 -2.70 -13.49 6.70
CA PHE A 227 -3.12 -12.66 5.56
C PHE A 227 -4.58 -12.91 5.17
N PHE A 228 -5.03 -14.16 5.16
CA PHE A 228 -6.40 -14.49 4.78
C PHE A 228 -7.43 -14.19 5.88
N TYR A 229 -7.10 -14.42 7.17
CA TYR A 229 -8.13 -14.43 8.23
C TYR A 229 -7.96 -13.37 9.32
N GLN A 230 -6.81 -12.71 9.43
CA GLN A 230 -6.52 -11.79 10.55
C GLN A 230 -6.09 -10.41 10.06
N GLY A 231 -5.42 -10.34 8.90
CA GLY A 231 -4.57 -9.22 8.54
C GLY A 231 -3.23 -9.26 9.26
N LEU A 232 -2.27 -8.47 8.80
CA LEU A 232 -0.93 -8.37 9.38
C LEU A 232 -0.27 -7.04 8.99
N GLU A 233 0.70 -6.59 9.79
CA GLU A 233 1.57 -5.47 9.39
C GLU A 233 2.73 -6.02 8.55
N HIS A 234 2.96 -5.44 7.37
CA HIS A 234 4.06 -5.80 6.49
C HIS A 234 4.82 -4.54 6.08
N ASN A 235 6.10 -4.43 6.46
CA ASN A 235 6.94 -3.26 6.18
C ASN A 235 6.28 -1.92 6.58
N GLY A 236 5.59 -1.87 7.74
CA GLY A 236 4.91 -0.67 8.23
C GLY A 236 3.56 -0.38 7.58
N VAL A 237 3.07 -1.25 6.69
CA VAL A 237 1.76 -1.16 6.05
C VAL A 237 0.82 -2.19 6.64
N GLN A 238 -0.36 -1.76 7.09
CA GLN A 238 -1.39 -2.68 7.56
C GLN A 238 -2.08 -3.36 6.38
N LEU A 239 -1.88 -4.66 6.25
CA LEU A 239 -2.58 -5.51 5.30
C LEU A 239 -3.86 -6.06 5.96
N PRO A 240 -5.06 -5.75 5.45
CA PRO A 240 -6.31 -6.29 6.01
C PRO A 240 -6.48 -7.79 5.71
N ALA A 241 -7.38 -8.47 6.42
CA ALA A 241 -7.71 -9.86 6.13
C ALA A 241 -8.33 -10.00 4.73
N ALA A 242 -7.84 -10.94 3.92
CA ALA A 242 -8.39 -11.17 2.58
C ALA A 242 -9.83 -11.71 2.62
N ILE A 243 -10.15 -12.61 3.55
CA ILE A 243 -11.51 -13.12 3.76
C ILE A 243 -12.28 -12.11 4.60
N ASN A 244 -13.09 -11.28 3.93
CA ASN A 244 -13.96 -10.30 4.54
C ASN A 244 -15.27 -10.25 3.77
N PHE A 245 -16.40 -10.04 4.46
CA PHE A 245 -17.72 -9.94 3.85
C PHE A 245 -17.77 -8.97 2.67
N THR A 246 -17.17 -7.79 2.82
CA THR A 246 -17.19 -6.72 1.81
C THR A 246 -16.34 -7.03 0.58
N HIS A 247 -15.49 -8.05 0.64
CA HIS A 247 -14.66 -8.47 -0.50
C HIS A 247 -15.40 -9.43 -1.45
N TYR A 248 -16.66 -9.77 -1.13
CA TYR A 248 -17.55 -10.65 -1.90
C TYR A 248 -18.91 -10.03 -2.24
N THR A 249 -19.14 -8.76 -1.93
CA THR A 249 -20.40 -8.06 -2.28
C THR A 249 -20.46 -7.74 -3.77
N HIS A 250 -21.63 -7.33 -4.27
CA HIS A 250 -21.79 -6.87 -5.65
C HIS A 250 -20.72 -5.81 -6.03
N GLY A 251 -20.13 -5.94 -7.22
CA GLY A 251 -19.02 -5.09 -7.70
C GLY A 251 -17.63 -5.42 -7.12
N THR A 252 -17.53 -6.45 -6.27
CA THR A 252 -16.26 -6.92 -5.69
C THR A 252 -15.96 -8.37 -6.11
N GLY A 253 -15.28 -9.13 -5.27
CA GLY A 253 -14.91 -10.53 -5.51
C GLY A 253 -16.12 -11.45 -5.55
N GLN A 254 -15.89 -12.75 -5.55
CA GLN A 254 -16.93 -13.74 -5.82
C GLN A 254 -16.73 -15.03 -5.04
N VAL A 255 -17.85 -15.71 -4.79
CA VAL A 255 -17.86 -17.12 -4.41
C VAL A 255 -18.37 -17.91 -5.60
N ARG A 256 -17.72 -19.01 -5.99
CA ARG A 256 -18.18 -19.85 -7.10
C ARG A 256 -18.24 -21.31 -6.69
N SER A 257 -19.20 -22.03 -7.26
CA SER A 257 -19.29 -23.48 -7.11
C SER A 257 -19.08 -24.16 -8.44
N ASN A 258 -18.28 -25.23 -8.47
CA ASN A 258 -18.18 -26.12 -9.63
C ASN A 258 -18.84 -27.46 -9.26
N THR A 259 -19.90 -27.81 -9.96
CA THR A 259 -20.81 -28.90 -9.57
C THR A 259 -20.83 -30.00 -10.61
N PHE A 260 -20.65 -31.24 -10.17
CA PHE A 260 -20.71 -32.46 -11.00
C PHE A 260 -21.77 -33.44 -10.47
N VAL A 261 -22.64 -32.97 -9.57
CA VAL A 261 -23.63 -33.82 -8.89
C VAL A 261 -24.69 -34.27 -9.90
N ASP A 262 -25.35 -33.32 -10.57
CA ASP A 262 -26.12 -33.59 -11.78
C ASP A 262 -25.24 -33.38 -13.04
N ARG A 263 -25.66 -33.91 -14.20
CA ARG A 263 -25.06 -33.60 -15.52
C ARG A 263 -25.95 -32.64 -16.34
N PRO A 264 -25.38 -31.78 -17.20
CA PRO A 264 -23.94 -31.51 -17.43
C PRO A 264 -23.27 -30.83 -16.23
N TRP A 265 -21.94 -30.76 -16.21
CA TRP A 265 -21.21 -29.98 -15.20
C TRP A 265 -21.67 -28.52 -15.25
N GLN A 266 -21.77 -27.87 -14.09
CA GLN A 266 -22.22 -26.48 -14.01
C GLN A 266 -21.45 -25.67 -12.98
N LEU A 267 -21.16 -24.42 -13.35
CA LEU A 267 -20.67 -23.37 -12.50
C LEU A 267 -21.77 -22.37 -12.12
N ARG A 268 -21.79 -21.93 -10.86
CA ARG A 268 -22.61 -20.82 -10.35
C ARG A 268 -21.73 -19.79 -9.64
N GLU A 269 -22.11 -18.53 -9.70
CA GLU A 269 -21.48 -17.43 -8.95
C GLU A 269 -22.42 -16.86 -7.88
N PHE A 270 -21.85 -16.44 -6.75
CA PHE A 270 -22.55 -15.89 -5.60
C PHE A 270 -21.84 -14.67 -5.04
N LYS A 271 -22.63 -13.81 -4.38
CA LYS A 271 -22.18 -12.66 -3.60
C LYS A 271 -22.66 -12.75 -2.17
N THR A 272 -21.95 -12.10 -1.27
CA THR A 272 -22.43 -11.84 0.09
C THR A 272 -23.45 -10.71 0.09
N ASP A 273 -24.50 -10.87 0.90
CA ASP A 273 -25.54 -9.86 1.11
C ASP A 273 -26.15 -10.01 2.53
N ILE A 274 -26.90 -9.00 2.97
CA ILE A 274 -27.69 -9.03 4.19
C ILE A 274 -29.17 -9.13 3.82
N ASN A 275 -29.82 -10.23 4.19
CA ASN A 275 -31.23 -10.43 3.85
C ASN A 275 -32.16 -9.51 4.69
N ALA A 276 -33.46 -9.51 4.36
CA ALA A 276 -34.46 -8.71 5.07
C ALA A 276 -34.59 -9.02 6.59
N LYS A 277 -34.06 -10.16 7.06
CA LYS A 277 -34.01 -10.53 8.48
C LYS A 277 -32.73 -10.05 9.16
N GLY A 278 -31.85 -9.34 8.45
CA GLY A 278 -30.58 -8.88 8.96
C GLY A 278 -29.51 -9.97 9.06
N GLU A 279 -29.69 -11.11 8.38
CA GLU A 279 -28.72 -12.22 8.37
C GLU A 279 -27.78 -12.11 7.17
N ALA A 280 -26.50 -12.45 7.38
CA ALA A 280 -25.58 -12.65 6.27
C ALA A 280 -26.00 -13.87 5.43
N VAL A 281 -26.04 -13.70 4.11
CA VAL A 281 -26.41 -14.72 3.13
C VAL A 281 -25.51 -14.66 1.90
N PHE A 282 -25.40 -15.78 1.20
CA PHE A 282 -25.05 -15.80 -0.21
C PHE A 282 -26.29 -15.64 -1.09
N VAL A 283 -26.18 -14.81 -2.11
CA VAL A 283 -27.17 -14.62 -3.19
C VAL A 283 -26.54 -14.96 -4.52
N ALA A 284 -27.30 -15.58 -5.42
CA ALA A 284 -26.83 -15.89 -6.77
C ALA A 284 -26.52 -14.60 -7.54
N ASP A 285 -25.44 -14.59 -8.30
CA ASP A 285 -25.06 -13.49 -9.19
C ASP A 285 -24.62 -14.03 -10.56
N SER A 286 -24.59 -13.17 -11.57
CA SER A 286 -24.21 -13.59 -12.91
C SER A 286 -22.76 -14.03 -12.93
N VAL A 287 -22.47 -15.08 -13.69
CA VAL A 287 -21.12 -15.60 -13.89
C VAL A 287 -20.35 -14.59 -14.73
N LYS A 288 -19.33 -13.96 -14.15
CA LYS A 288 -18.54 -12.95 -14.85
C LYS A 288 -17.91 -13.52 -16.12
N SER A 289 -17.85 -12.71 -17.17
CA SER A 289 -17.30 -13.06 -18.48
C SER A 289 -18.01 -14.23 -19.17
N ASN A 290 -19.28 -14.50 -18.81
CA ASN A 290 -20.09 -15.57 -19.37
C ASN A 290 -21.39 -14.99 -19.98
N PRO A 291 -21.29 -14.25 -21.11
CA PRO A 291 -22.48 -13.75 -21.80
C PRO A 291 -23.41 -14.90 -22.19
N LEU A 292 -24.71 -14.65 -22.11
CA LEU A 292 -25.77 -15.59 -22.47
C LEU A 292 -25.52 -16.19 -23.87
N ALA A 293 -25.44 -17.52 -23.97
CA ALA A 293 -25.05 -18.22 -25.20
C ALA A 293 -25.97 -17.90 -26.39
N GLU A 294 -27.25 -17.67 -26.14
CA GLU A 294 -28.23 -17.27 -27.15
C GLU A 294 -27.78 -16.02 -27.90
N LEU A 295 -27.07 -15.07 -27.27
CA LEU A 295 -26.59 -13.85 -27.92
C LEU A 295 -25.65 -14.13 -29.11
N PHE A 296 -25.04 -15.31 -29.15
CA PHE A 296 -24.17 -15.81 -30.23
C PHE A 296 -24.90 -16.77 -31.19
N ALA A 297 -26.16 -17.11 -30.93
CA ALA A 297 -26.98 -17.88 -31.86
C ALA A 297 -27.70 -16.96 -32.86
N LYS A 298 -28.10 -17.52 -34.01
CA LYS A 298 -29.05 -16.85 -34.91
C LYS A 298 -30.37 -16.57 -34.16
N GLU A 299 -30.92 -15.37 -34.31
CA GLU A 299 -32.21 -15.00 -33.71
C GLU A 299 -33.30 -16.00 -34.09
N GLY A 300 -33.99 -16.53 -33.07
CA GLY A 300 -35.08 -17.49 -33.21
C GLY A 300 -36.46 -16.85 -33.14
N ASN A 301 -37.45 -17.49 -33.76
CA ASN A 301 -38.86 -17.04 -33.66
C ASN A 301 -39.40 -17.12 -32.23
N GLN A 302 -38.83 -17.98 -31.39
CA GLN A 302 -39.23 -18.18 -29.99
C GLN A 302 -38.49 -17.25 -29.01
N ASP A 303 -37.53 -16.44 -29.48
CA ASP A 303 -36.82 -15.50 -28.63
C ASP A 303 -37.80 -14.48 -28.05
N SER A 304 -37.72 -14.25 -26.73
CA SER A 304 -38.51 -13.22 -26.06
C SER A 304 -38.19 -11.82 -26.62
N ASN A 305 -39.15 -10.89 -26.57
CA ASN A 305 -38.92 -9.51 -27.01
C ASN A 305 -37.75 -8.84 -26.27
N SER A 306 -37.56 -9.18 -24.99
CA SER A 306 -36.42 -8.73 -24.19
C SER A 306 -35.10 -9.32 -24.68
N LEU A 307 -35.05 -10.60 -25.06
CA LEU A 307 -33.83 -11.20 -25.63
C LEU A 307 -33.50 -10.57 -27.00
N LYS A 308 -34.51 -10.36 -27.86
CA LYS A 308 -34.33 -9.66 -29.14
C LYS A 308 -33.77 -8.25 -28.96
N ALA A 309 -34.27 -7.49 -27.99
CA ALA A 309 -33.72 -6.18 -27.66
C ALA A 309 -32.29 -6.27 -27.11
N LEU A 310 -31.98 -7.24 -26.25
CA LEU A 310 -30.63 -7.44 -25.72
C LEU A 310 -29.63 -7.79 -26.83
N ARG A 311 -30.01 -8.59 -27.83
CA ARG A 311 -29.18 -8.89 -29.02
C ARG A 311 -28.76 -7.64 -29.77
N ILE A 312 -29.65 -6.64 -29.90
CA ILE A 312 -29.35 -5.38 -30.58
C ILE A 312 -28.25 -4.61 -29.82
N TYR A 313 -28.39 -4.51 -28.50
CA TYR A 313 -27.37 -3.86 -27.65
C TYR A 313 -26.06 -4.65 -27.66
N PHE A 314 -26.14 -5.98 -27.56
CA PHE A 314 -24.97 -6.85 -27.60
C PHE A 314 -24.21 -6.68 -28.92
N ALA A 315 -24.89 -6.74 -30.06
CA ALA A 315 -24.26 -6.56 -31.38
C ALA A 315 -23.63 -5.17 -31.55
N ARG A 316 -24.23 -4.13 -30.97
CA ARG A 316 -23.66 -2.77 -30.96
C ARG A 316 -22.35 -2.72 -30.16
N ASP A 317 -22.33 -3.35 -29.00
CA ASP A 317 -21.20 -3.30 -28.07
C ASP A 317 -20.09 -4.32 -28.43
N PHE A 318 -20.45 -5.38 -29.16
CA PHE A 318 -19.57 -6.50 -29.53
C PHE A 318 -18.30 -6.06 -30.26
N GLY A 319 -18.35 -4.98 -31.04
CA GLY A 319 -17.16 -4.44 -31.70
C GLY A 319 -16.05 -4.03 -30.70
N GLY A 320 -16.41 -3.55 -29.51
CA GLY A 320 -15.48 -3.26 -28.43
C GLY A 320 -14.96 -4.51 -27.73
N TYR A 321 -15.79 -5.55 -27.60
CA TYR A 321 -15.33 -6.85 -27.07
C TYR A 321 -14.35 -7.53 -28.04
N VAL A 322 -14.58 -7.42 -29.35
CA VAL A 322 -13.61 -7.88 -30.37
C VAL A 322 -12.28 -7.12 -30.26
N ASP A 323 -12.31 -5.82 -29.92
CA ASP A 323 -11.08 -5.06 -29.64
C ASP A 323 -10.31 -5.60 -28.42
N ASN A 324 -11.01 -6.07 -27.38
CA ASN A 324 -10.39 -6.71 -26.21
C ASN A 324 -9.85 -8.11 -26.56
N LEU A 325 -10.57 -8.87 -27.39
CA LEU A 325 -10.14 -10.19 -27.87
C LEU A 325 -8.91 -10.10 -28.78
N LEU A 326 -8.76 -8.99 -29.52
CA LEU A 326 -7.63 -8.67 -30.40
C LEU A 326 -6.58 -7.79 -29.71
N ALA A 327 -6.66 -7.62 -28.39
CA ALA A 327 -5.73 -6.76 -27.66
C ALA A 327 -4.24 -7.17 -27.84
N PRO A 328 -3.86 -8.46 -27.91
CA PRO A 328 -2.47 -8.86 -28.21
C PRO A 328 -1.96 -8.29 -29.54
N GLU A 329 -2.74 -8.44 -30.61
CA GLU A 329 -2.38 -8.01 -31.96
C GLU A 329 -2.43 -6.48 -32.11
N LYS A 330 -3.21 -5.79 -31.28
CA LYS A 330 -3.21 -4.33 -31.20
C LYS A 330 -2.01 -3.77 -30.42
N ARG A 331 -1.40 -4.56 -29.54
CA ARG A 331 -0.21 -4.16 -28.75
C ARG A 331 1.10 -4.41 -29.47
N ALA A 332 1.15 -5.37 -30.40
CA ALA A 332 2.35 -5.71 -31.17
C ALA A 332 1.99 -6.31 -32.52
N THR A 333 2.82 -6.05 -33.53
CA THR A 333 2.66 -6.58 -34.90
C THR A 333 2.77 -8.11 -34.97
N SER A 334 3.61 -8.70 -34.11
CA SER A 334 3.86 -10.15 -34.04
C SER A 334 3.93 -10.62 -32.59
N PRO A 335 2.80 -10.68 -31.86
CA PRO A 335 2.79 -11.10 -30.46
C PRO A 335 3.18 -12.58 -30.34
N SER A 336 3.91 -12.93 -29.27
CA SER A 336 4.24 -14.33 -29.01
C SER A 336 2.99 -15.13 -28.62
N SER A 337 3.05 -16.47 -28.73
CA SER A 337 1.97 -17.36 -28.27
C SER A 337 1.58 -17.08 -26.81
N ASN A 338 2.57 -16.83 -25.95
CA ASN A 338 2.34 -16.50 -24.55
C ASN A 338 1.66 -15.13 -24.36
N ASP A 339 2.04 -14.11 -25.15
CA ASP A 339 1.40 -12.79 -25.09
C ASP A 339 -0.02 -12.82 -25.65
N ILE A 340 -0.30 -13.71 -26.61
CA ILE A 340 -1.67 -13.99 -27.09
C ILE A 340 -2.49 -14.62 -25.96
N ILE A 341 -2.08 -15.77 -25.43
CA ILE A 341 -2.85 -16.55 -24.44
C ILE A 341 -3.14 -15.72 -23.17
N ASN A 342 -2.16 -14.93 -22.70
CA ASN A 342 -2.32 -14.13 -21.47
C ASN A 342 -2.92 -12.74 -21.72
N GLY A 343 -3.10 -12.34 -22.97
CA GLY A 343 -3.26 -10.93 -23.31
C GLY A 343 -4.63 -10.53 -23.84
N PHE A 344 -5.54 -11.46 -24.06
CA PHE A 344 -6.91 -11.14 -24.42
C PHE A 344 -7.85 -11.35 -23.24
N ASN A 345 -8.95 -10.59 -23.26
CA ASN A 345 -10.08 -10.81 -22.40
C ASN A 345 -11.36 -10.49 -23.18
N LEU A 346 -12.49 -11.04 -22.74
CA LEU A 346 -13.78 -10.70 -23.34
C LEU A 346 -14.30 -9.38 -22.76
N GLY A 347 -14.34 -9.29 -21.42
CA GLY A 347 -14.69 -8.06 -20.72
C GLY A 347 -16.12 -7.61 -20.96
N THR A 348 -17.07 -8.55 -21.02
CA THR A 348 -18.49 -8.28 -21.23
C THR A 348 -19.13 -7.57 -20.05
N ASP A 349 -20.04 -6.65 -20.36
CA ASP A 349 -20.91 -6.03 -19.37
C ASP A 349 -21.72 -7.06 -18.60
N ASN A 350 -21.89 -6.82 -17.30
CA ASN A 350 -22.57 -7.77 -16.44
C ASN A 350 -24.01 -8.05 -16.86
N HIS A 351 -24.70 -7.10 -17.52
CA HIS A 351 -26.08 -7.30 -17.98
C HIS A 351 -26.21 -8.30 -19.14
N TYR A 352 -25.11 -8.68 -19.80
CA TYR A 352 -25.11 -9.72 -20.83
C TYR A 352 -24.88 -11.11 -20.23
N ASN A 353 -24.31 -11.18 -19.02
CA ASN A 353 -23.88 -12.43 -18.41
C ASN A 353 -25.06 -13.26 -17.87
N GLU A 354 -24.96 -14.58 -18.00
CA GLU A 354 -25.91 -15.54 -17.46
C GLU A 354 -25.57 -15.91 -16.00
N PHE A 355 -26.53 -16.49 -15.27
CA PHE A 355 -26.34 -16.98 -13.89
C PHE A 355 -25.85 -18.45 -13.81
N GLN A 356 -25.53 -19.08 -14.94
CA GLN A 356 -24.81 -20.36 -15.03
C GLN A 356 -23.76 -20.29 -16.14
N SER A 357 -22.80 -21.19 -16.05
CA SER A 357 -22.05 -21.70 -17.21
C SER A 357 -22.04 -23.21 -17.09
N ASP A 358 -22.33 -23.93 -18.16
CA ASP A 358 -22.34 -25.38 -18.16
C ASP A 358 -21.55 -25.99 -19.31
N SER A 359 -21.24 -27.29 -19.19
CA SER A 359 -20.42 -28.00 -20.17
C SER A 359 -21.18 -28.43 -21.43
N ASN A 360 -22.39 -27.94 -21.67
CA ASN A 360 -23.16 -28.31 -22.84
C ASN A 360 -22.60 -27.60 -24.08
N VAL A 361 -22.64 -28.29 -25.22
CA VAL A 361 -22.29 -27.71 -26.52
C VAL A 361 -23.18 -26.53 -26.91
N ASN A 362 -24.40 -26.46 -26.37
CA ASN A 362 -25.32 -25.35 -26.60
C ASN A 362 -24.92 -24.07 -25.84
N ASP A 363 -24.13 -24.18 -24.77
CA ASP A 363 -23.58 -23.05 -24.01
C ASP A 363 -22.23 -22.57 -24.58
N ASN A 364 -21.72 -23.24 -25.62
CA ASN A 364 -20.43 -22.93 -26.23
C ASN A 364 -20.58 -21.81 -27.27
N THR A 365 -20.14 -20.61 -26.87
CA THR A 365 -20.17 -19.38 -27.66
C THR A 365 -19.34 -19.49 -28.95
N ALA A 366 -18.38 -20.41 -29.01
CA ALA A 366 -17.55 -20.60 -30.19
C ALA A 366 -18.32 -21.19 -31.39
N TYR A 367 -19.48 -21.82 -31.17
CA TYR A 367 -20.35 -22.31 -32.26
C TYR A 367 -21.27 -21.22 -32.83
N ASP A 368 -20.89 -19.94 -32.67
CA ASP A 368 -21.61 -18.79 -33.20
C ASP A 368 -22.20 -19.03 -34.61
N THR A 369 -23.50 -18.83 -34.70
CA THR A 369 -24.28 -18.91 -35.94
C THR A 369 -24.86 -17.55 -36.35
N ALA A 370 -24.61 -16.48 -35.58
CA ALA A 370 -25.08 -15.13 -35.81
C ALA A 370 -24.25 -14.43 -36.91
N PRO A 371 -24.80 -14.21 -38.12
CA PRO A 371 -24.02 -13.67 -39.25
C PRO A 371 -23.50 -12.25 -39.01
N ASN A 372 -24.20 -11.45 -38.20
CA ASN A 372 -23.83 -10.09 -37.85
C ASN A 372 -22.56 -10.04 -36.97
N LEU A 373 -22.40 -10.95 -36.01
CA LEU A 373 -21.20 -10.99 -35.16
C LEU A 373 -19.97 -11.40 -35.96
N LYS A 374 -20.10 -12.41 -36.83
CA LYS A 374 -19.05 -12.78 -37.79
C LYS A 374 -18.64 -11.61 -38.68
N ALA A 375 -19.61 -10.85 -39.19
CA ALA A 375 -19.32 -9.67 -40.01
C ALA A 375 -18.54 -8.59 -39.23
N ILE A 376 -18.88 -8.36 -37.95
CA ILE A 376 -18.12 -7.44 -37.07
C ILE A 376 -16.68 -7.92 -36.91
N ILE A 377 -16.46 -9.21 -36.64
CA ILE A 377 -15.12 -9.78 -36.49
C ILE A 377 -14.33 -9.66 -37.80
N SER A 378 -14.89 -10.10 -38.92
CA SER A 378 -14.23 -10.01 -40.23
C SER A 378 -13.82 -8.58 -40.59
N LYS A 379 -14.67 -7.58 -40.27
CA LYS A 379 -14.33 -6.17 -40.47
C LYS A 379 -13.15 -5.73 -39.61
N LYS A 380 -13.08 -6.17 -38.34
CA LYS A 380 -11.97 -5.86 -37.43
C LYS A 380 -10.65 -6.53 -37.84
N LEU A 381 -10.72 -7.80 -38.26
CA LEU A 381 -9.56 -8.53 -38.80
C LEU A 381 -9.00 -7.86 -40.05
N ALA A 382 -9.87 -7.46 -40.98
CA ALA A 382 -9.46 -6.73 -42.19
C ALA A 382 -8.84 -5.36 -41.86
N ALA A 383 -9.37 -4.65 -40.86
CA ALA A 383 -8.84 -3.36 -40.44
C ALA A 383 -7.44 -3.45 -39.78
N LEU A 384 -7.06 -4.61 -39.27
CA LEU A 384 -5.74 -4.88 -38.66
C LEU A 384 -4.81 -5.67 -39.59
N ASP A 385 -5.21 -5.93 -40.84
CA ASP A 385 -4.45 -6.73 -41.82
C ASP A 385 -4.09 -8.16 -41.34
N LEU A 386 -4.99 -8.78 -40.57
CA LEU A 386 -4.79 -10.11 -39.97
C LEU A 386 -5.31 -11.23 -40.89
N SER A 387 -4.72 -11.37 -42.08
CA SER A 387 -5.19 -12.31 -43.13
C SER A 387 -5.13 -13.81 -42.75
N GLY A 388 -4.26 -14.20 -41.81
CA GLY A 388 -4.19 -15.57 -41.28
C GLY A 388 -5.27 -15.90 -40.24
N TYR A 389 -5.96 -14.90 -39.69
CA TYR A 389 -6.94 -15.08 -38.63
C TYR A 389 -8.33 -15.38 -39.20
N SER A 390 -9.07 -16.25 -38.52
CA SER A 390 -10.47 -16.54 -38.83
C SER A 390 -11.42 -16.01 -37.76
N ALA A 391 -12.68 -15.75 -38.14
CA ALA A 391 -13.71 -15.40 -37.17
C ALA A 391 -13.90 -16.49 -36.10
N LYS A 392 -13.70 -17.77 -36.47
CA LYS A 392 -13.78 -18.91 -35.54
C LYS A 392 -12.70 -18.83 -34.45
N MET A 393 -11.47 -18.42 -34.78
CA MET A 393 -10.40 -18.22 -33.79
C MET A 393 -10.78 -17.16 -32.75
N ILE A 394 -11.36 -16.03 -33.19
CA ILE A 394 -11.78 -14.95 -32.28
C ILE A 394 -12.97 -15.39 -31.42
N MET A 395 -13.88 -16.18 -31.97
CA MET A 395 -14.96 -16.80 -31.20
C MET A 395 -14.44 -17.85 -30.21
N ASN A 396 -13.41 -18.61 -30.56
CA ASN A 396 -12.74 -19.51 -29.61
C ASN A 396 -12.09 -18.73 -28.45
N ARG A 397 -11.56 -17.53 -28.70
CA ARG A 397 -11.07 -16.64 -27.62
C ARG A 397 -12.21 -16.16 -26.71
N ALA A 398 -13.38 -15.83 -27.27
CA ALA A 398 -14.54 -15.46 -26.46
C ALA A 398 -14.97 -16.61 -25.55
N GLU A 399 -15.05 -17.83 -26.11
CA GLU A 399 -15.35 -19.04 -25.34
C GLU A 399 -14.29 -19.31 -24.27
N ALA A 400 -13.00 -19.18 -24.57
CA ALA A 400 -11.93 -19.42 -23.60
C ALA A 400 -12.02 -18.53 -22.33
N MET A 401 -12.74 -17.40 -22.41
CA MET A 401 -12.98 -16.49 -21.29
C MET A 401 -14.23 -16.84 -20.48
N SER A 402 -15.11 -17.69 -21.03
CA SER A 402 -16.21 -18.30 -20.30
C SER A 402 -15.69 -19.36 -19.33
N CYS A 403 -16.52 -19.75 -18.35
CA CYS A 403 -16.10 -20.74 -17.38
C CYS A 403 -15.97 -22.14 -18.01
N SER A 404 -16.95 -22.53 -18.83
CA SER A 404 -16.93 -23.80 -19.57
C SER A 404 -15.79 -23.86 -20.58
N GLY A 405 -15.47 -22.77 -21.28
CA GLY A 405 -14.33 -22.67 -22.19
C GLY A 405 -13.00 -22.82 -21.49
N CYS A 406 -12.74 -22.03 -20.45
CA CYS A 406 -11.50 -22.08 -19.69
C CYS A 406 -11.24 -23.47 -19.09
N HIS A 407 -12.30 -24.13 -18.60
CA HIS A 407 -12.19 -25.41 -17.92
C HIS A 407 -12.27 -26.64 -18.85
N GLN A 408 -12.91 -26.57 -20.01
CA GLN A 408 -13.13 -27.74 -20.87
C GLN A 408 -13.27 -27.42 -22.36
N ASN A 409 -14.24 -26.59 -22.74
CA ASN A 409 -14.69 -26.45 -24.14
C ASN A 409 -13.62 -25.87 -25.06
N SER A 410 -12.65 -25.11 -24.53
CA SER A 410 -11.56 -24.54 -25.30
C SER A 410 -10.28 -25.38 -25.27
N ASN A 411 -10.23 -26.51 -24.58
CA ASN A 411 -9.04 -27.37 -24.53
C ASN A 411 -8.58 -27.73 -25.95
N ASP A 412 -7.36 -27.32 -26.32
CA ASP A 412 -6.75 -27.58 -27.63
C ASP A 412 -7.45 -26.89 -28.83
N THR A 413 -8.28 -25.88 -28.57
CA THR A 413 -8.94 -25.12 -29.65
C THR A 413 -8.00 -24.06 -30.23
N GLU A 414 -8.00 -23.91 -31.55
CA GLU A 414 -7.15 -22.92 -32.22
C GLU A 414 -7.68 -21.48 -32.00
N ILE A 415 -6.89 -20.63 -31.36
CA ILE A 415 -7.25 -19.24 -30.98
C ILE A 415 -6.49 -18.18 -31.77
N ALA A 416 -5.46 -18.59 -32.50
CA ALA A 416 -4.66 -17.81 -33.44
C ALA A 416 -3.95 -18.80 -34.39
N PRO A 417 -3.41 -18.34 -35.52
CA PRO A 417 -2.72 -19.22 -36.47
C PRO A 417 -1.63 -20.05 -35.80
N ASN A 418 -1.79 -21.38 -35.79
CA ASN A 418 -0.88 -22.33 -35.14
C ASN A 418 -0.72 -22.18 -33.62
N ILE A 419 -1.70 -21.57 -32.95
CA ILE A 419 -1.71 -21.37 -31.50
C ILE A 419 -3.02 -21.92 -30.95
N ASN A 420 -2.90 -22.94 -30.10
CA ASN A 420 -4.03 -23.57 -29.42
C ASN A 420 -4.13 -23.08 -27.97
N TRP A 421 -5.35 -22.99 -27.48
CA TRP A 421 -5.62 -22.74 -26.07
C TRP A 421 -5.13 -23.93 -25.21
N PRO A 422 -4.41 -23.67 -24.10
CA PRO A 422 -3.78 -24.72 -23.32
C PRO A 422 -4.80 -25.63 -22.60
N LYS A 423 -4.39 -26.87 -22.33
CA LYS A 423 -5.26 -27.90 -21.75
C LYS A 423 -5.38 -27.78 -20.22
N SER A 424 -6.62 -27.80 -19.72
CA SER A 424 -6.95 -28.05 -18.32
C SER A 424 -6.78 -29.54 -17.94
N GLN A 425 -6.95 -29.89 -16.66
CA GLN A 425 -7.11 -31.30 -16.22
C GLN A 425 -8.56 -31.73 -16.39
N SER A 426 -8.97 -31.88 -17.65
CA SER A 426 -10.34 -32.16 -18.07
C SER A 426 -11.34 -31.03 -17.77
N PHE A 427 -11.60 -30.75 -16.49
CA PHE A 427 -12.62 -29.81 -16.00
C PHE A 427 -12.13 -28.91 -14.86
N VAL A 428 -10.91 -29.11 -14.37
CA VAL A 428 -10.36 -28.33 -13.26
C VAL A 428 -8.95 -27.87 -13.58
N HIS A 429 -8.55 -26.78 -12.95
CA HIS A 429 -7.17 -26.31 -12.99
C HIS A 429 -6.34 -26.81 -11.79
N VAL A 430 -7.03 -27.24 -10.73
CA VAL A 430 -6.46 -27.95 -9.59
C VAL A 430 -7.42 -29.07 -9.19
N ASP A 431 -6.92 -30.30 -9.11
CA ASP A 431 -7.71 -31.45 -8.65
C ASP A 431 -7.76 -31.54 -7.12
N GLU A 432 -8.54 -32.48 -6.59
CA GLU A 432 -8.73 -32.73 -5.16
C GLU A 432 -7.43 -33.06 -4.42
N GLN A 433 -6.44 -33.60 -5.12
CA GLN A 433 -5.12 -33.92 -4.59
C GLN A 433 -4.16 -32.72 -4.62
N GLY A 434 -4.57 -31.62 -5.25
CA GLY A 434 -3.78 -30.40 -5.41
C GLY A 434 -2.95 -30.38 -6.71
N THR A 435 -3.10 -31.34 -7.61
CA THR A 435 -2.34 -31.37 -8.88
C THR A 435 -2.78 -30.23 -9.77
N LEU A 436 -1.82 -29.46 -10.31
CA LEU A 436 -2.10 -28.31 -11.17
C LEU A 436 -2.12 -28.71 -12.66
N SER A 437 -3.03 -28.13 -13.42
CA SER A 437 -3.13 -28.34 -14.87
C SER A 437 -1.97 -27.73 -15.67
N LEU A 438 -1.68 -28.29 -16.84
CA LEU A 438 -0.66 -27.77 -17.76
C LEU A 438 -0.93 -26.31 -18.16
N ALA A 439 -2.20 -25.94 -18.37
CA ALA A 439 -2.57 -24.55 -18.58
C ALA A 439 -2.08 -23.60 -17.46
N LEU A 440 -2.17 -24.03 -16.19
CA LEU A 440 -1.62 -23.23 -15.10
C LEU A 440 -0.09 -23.26 -15.09
N THR A 441 0.51 -24.45 -15.09
CA THR A 441 1.95 -24.60 -14.85
C THR A 441 2.81 -24.07 -16.00
N GLU A 442 2.33 -24.17 -17.24
CA GLU A 442 3.10 -23.80 -18.44
C GLU A 442 2.74 -22.43 -18.99
N GLN A 443 1.53 -21.91 -18.75
CA GLN A 443 1.09 -20.63 -19.34
C GLN A 443 0.80 -19.55 -18.30
N PHE A 444 -0.18 -19.75 -17.43
CA PHE A 444 -0.68 -18.67 -16.58
C PHE A 444 0.21 -18.35 -15.38
N LEU A 445 0.74 -19.37 -14.68
CA LEU A 445 1.63 -19.12 -13.53
C LEU A 445 2.95 -18.45 -13.94
N PRO A 446 3.61 -18.85 -15.05
CA PRO A 446 4.77 -18.12 -15.55
C PRO A 446 4.52 -16.64 -15.84
N ALA A 447 3.39 -16.32 -16.49
CA ALA A 447 3.06 -14.93 -16.78
C ALA A 447 2.77 -14.12 -15.49
N ARG A 448 2.05 -14.71 -14.53
CA ARG A 448 1.78 -14.08 -13.22
C ARG A 448 3.06 -13.86 -12.41
N ALA A 449 3.99 -14.81 -12.45
CA ALA A 449 5.29 -14.69 -11.77
C ALA A 449 6.08 -13.52 -12.35
N ALA A 450 6.13 -13.42 -13.69
CA ALA A 450 6.82 -12.35 -14.38
C ALA A 450 6.26 -10.96 -14.02
N LEU A 451 4.93 -10.85 -13.97
CA LEU A 451 4.26 -9.61 -13.56
C LEU A 451 4.53 -9.26 -12.10
N LEU A 452 4.40 -10.24 -11.19
CA LEU A 452 4.60 -10.00 -9.76
C LEU A 452 6.04 -9.53 -9.50
N GLU A 453 7.01 -10.18 -10.13
CA GLU A 453 8.42 -9.83 -10.06
C GLU A 453 8.70 -8.44 -10.63
N ASP A 454 8.18 -8.13 -11.83
CA ASP A 454 8.35 -6.82 -12.48
C ASP A 454 7.76 -5.70 -11.63
N TYR A 455 6.52 -5.89 -11.17
CA TYR A 455 5.86 -4.93 -10.29
C TYR A 455 6.64 -4.76 -8.98
N TRP A 456 7.05 -5.86 -8.34
CA TRP A 456 7.81 -5.83 -7.09
C TRP A 456 9.15 -5.10 -7.28
N LYS A 457 9.95 -5.44 -8.30
CA LYS A 457 11.22 -4.76 -8.60
C LYS A 457 11.07 -3.26 -8.84
N LYS A 458 9.94 -2.84 -9.43
CA LYS A 458 9.61 -1.43 -9.69
C LYS A 458 9.04 -0.68 -8.49
N THR A 459 8.59 -1.39 -7.44
CA THR A 459 7.84 -0.78 -6.34
C THR A 459 8.40 -1.02 -4.95
N VAL A 460 9.21 -2.07 -4.76
CA VAL A 460 9.88 -2.34 -3.49
C VAL A 460 10.86 -1.21 -3.18
N GLU A 461 10.81 -0.71 -1.96
CA GLU A 461 11.78 0.26 -1.48
C GLU A 461 13.11 -0.46 -1.27
N LYS A 462 13.98 -0.40 -2.28
CA LYS A 462 15.28 -1.07 -2.29
C LYS A 462 16.20 -0.61 -1.16
N TRP A 463 15.99 0.61 -0.67
CA TRP A 463 16.79 1.24 0.38
C TRP A 463 15.90 1.89 1.42
N ARG A 464 15.91 1.36 2.64
CA ARG A 464 15.28 2.02 3.80
C ARG A 464 16.36 2.61 4.68
N PHE A 465 16.50 3.92 4.65
CA PHE A 465 17.46 4.67 5.46
C PHE A 465 17.04 4.73 6.93
N SER A 466 17.88 5.33 7.77
CA SER A 466 17.53 5.60 9.17
C SER A 466 16.20 6.33 9.31
N GLU A 467 15.45 6.01 10.37
CA GLU A 467 14.10 6.54 10.64
C GLU A 467 14.05 8.09 10.70
N VAL A 468 15.20 8.72 11.02
CA VAL A 468 15.38 10.17 11.00
C VAL A 468 16.67 10.50 10.24
N ASP A 469 16.56 11.49 9.35
CA ASP A 469 17.67 12.13 8.64
C ASP A 469 17.70 13.64 8.95
N PHE A 470 18.71 14.37 8.48
CA PHE A 470 18.84 15.81 8.80
C PHE A 470 17.66 16.64 8.29
N PHE A 471 17.19 16.34 7.09
CA PHE A 471 16.05 17.04 6.48
C PHE A 471 14.78 16.87 7.34
N SER A 472 14.43 15.63 7.66
CA SER A 472 13.22 15.28 8.39
C SER A 472 13.28 15.81 9.82
N ALA A 473 14.43 15.70 10.49
CA ALA A 473 14.65 16.24 11.83
C ALA A 473 14.31 17.74 11.91
N ARG A 474 14.75 18.54 10.93
CA ARG A 474 14.45 19.98 10.86
C ARG A 474 13.00 20.28 10.47
N ASN A 475 12.47 19.56 9.49
CA ASN A 475 11.29 20.03 8.75
C ASN A 475 9.98 19.29 9.10
N ASN A 476 10.05 18.14 9.75
CA ASN A 476 8.87 17.29 10.00
C ASN A 476 8.43 17.23 11.47
N PHE A 477 9.29 17.61 12.43
CA PHE A 477 9.02 17.40 13.86
C PHE A 477 8.70 18.66 14.66
N SER A 478 8.41 19.79 14.00
CA SER A 478 8.08 21.08 14.67
C SER A 478 9.26 21.68 15.46
N GLY A 479 10.48 21.19 15.24
CA GLY A 479 11.71 21.64 15.88
C GLY A 479 12.77 20.54 15.82
N TRP A 480 14.05 20.92 15.77
CA TRP A 480 15.18 19.99 15.56
C TRP A 480 15.31 18.91 16.64
N TYR A 481 14.91 19.21 17.87
CA TYR A 481 15.07 18.34 19.05
C TYR A 481 13.81 17.52 19.37
N ASN A 482 12.72 17.72 18.63
CA ASN A 482 11.50 16.94 18.75
C ASN A 482 11.46 15.56 18.02
N PRO A 483 12.37 15.22 17.09
CA PRO A 483 12.42 13.89 16.51
C PRO A 483 12.66 12.81 17.57
N PRO A 484 12.20 11.57 17.35
CA PRO A 484 12.45 10.46 18.26
C PRO A 484 13.93 10.05 18.32
N ASN A 485 14.71 10.39 17.29
CA ASN A 485 16.11 10.04 17.17
C ASN A 485 16.92 11.20 16.60
N TYR A 486 18.15 11.33 17.08
CA TYR A 486 19.14 12.19 16.45
C TYR A 486 19.59 11.61 15.11
N PRO A 487 19.60 12.41 14.02
CA PRO A 487 20.17 11.96 12.77
C PRO A 487 21.70 11.84 12.89
N ASN A 488 22.29 10.86 12.23
CA ASN A 488 23.76 10.73 12.18
C ASN A 488 24.34 11.90 11.40
N HIS A 489 25.42 12.51 11.91
CA HIS A 489 26.05 13.67 11.30
C HIS A 489 26.94 13.28 10.13
N TYR A 490 27.63 12.14 10.21
CA TYR A 490 28.83 11.84 9.42
C TYR A 490 28.70 10.65 8.46
N ALA A 491 27.64 9.86 8.57
CA ALA A 491 27.47 8.63 7.80
C ALA A 491 26.02 8.40 7.39
N PHE A 492 25.85 7.57 6.38
CA PHE A 492 24.56 7.00 5.96
C PHE A 492 24.55 5.51 6.25
N ALA A 493 23.37 5.00 6.62
CA ALA A 493 23.09 3.58 6.69
C ALA A 493 21.73 3.29 6.08
N ALA A 494 21.64 2.24 5.28
CA ALA A 494 20.42 1.83 4.61
C ALA A 494 20.23 0.31 4.67
N LEU A 495 19.02 -0.11 5.01
CA LEU A 495 18.55 -1.49 4.91
C LEU A 495 18.28 -1.81 3.44
N LYS A 496 18.82 -2.93 3.00
CA LYS A 496 18.48 -3.53 1.71
C LYS A 496 17.19 -4.34 1.81
N ALA A 497 16.66 -4.74 0.66
CA ALA A 497 15.47 -5.58 0.58
C ALA A 497 15.64 -6.95 1.28
N ASP A 498 16.86 -7.51 1.28
CA ASP A 498 17.21 -8.77 1.97
C ASP A 498 17.36 -8.63 3.51
N GLY A 499 17.16 -7.43 4.05
CA GLY A 499 17.30 -7.12 5.47
C GLY A 499 18.75 -7.00 5.96
N SER A 500 19.76 -7.02 5.07
CA SER A 500 21.14 -6.62 5.38
C SER A 500 21.29 -5.10 5.35
N ILE A 501 22.40 -4.59 5.91
CA ILE A 501 22.70 -3.16 5.98
C ILE A 501 23.88 -2.83 5.07
N THR A 502 23.77 -1.71 4.35
CA THR A 502 24.93 -1.02 3.80
C THR A 502 25.14 0.30 4.53
N ALA A 503 26.38 0.73 4.68
CA ALA A 503 26.73 2.01 5.27
C ALA A 503 27.95 2.61 4.58
N TRP A 504 28.04 3.94 4.59
CA TRP A 504 29.18 4.68 4.05
C TRP A 504 29.30 6.06 4.70
N GLY A 505 30.46 6.70 4.54
CA GLY A 505 30.83 7.94 5.22
C GLY A 505 31.94 7.70 6.22
N ASN A 506 32.00 8.49 7.29
CA ASN A 506 33.05 8.35 8.31
C ASN A 506 32.99 6.95 8.96
N PRO A 507 34.08 6.14 8.90
CA PRO A 507 34.11 4.80 9.46
C PRO A 507 33.79 4.72 10.96
N ASP A 508 34.34 5.65 11.74
CA ASP A 508 34.20 5.68 13.20
C ASP A 508 32.77 6.06 13.60
N ALA A 509 32.09 6.86 12.77
CA ALA A 509 30.70 7.28 13.01
C ALA A 509 29.65 6.30 12.46
N GLY A 510 30.04 5.06 12.15
CA GLY A 510 29.16 4.01 11.65
C GLY A 510 29.06 3.91 10.13
N GLY A 511 30.03 4.49 9.40
CA GLY A 511 30.17 4.35 7.94
C GLY A 511 30.59 2.95 7.47
N ILE A 512 30.80 2.00 8.38
CA ILE A 512 31.04 0.58 8.08
C ILE A 512 29.85 -0.23 8.60
N ALA A 513 29.17 -0.95 7.71
CA ALA A 513 27.99 -1.72 8.07
C ALA A 513 28.33 -2.94 8.96
N PRO A 514 27.43 -3.33 9.88
CA PRO A 514 27.58 -4.57 10.63
C PRO A 514 27.29 -5.78 9.72
N SER A 515 27.78 -6.95 10.12
CA SER A 515 27.42 -8.20 9.47
C SER A 515 25.99 -8.66 9.84
N GLY A 516 25.42 -9.52 9.00
CA GLY A 516 24.11 -10.13 9.23
C GLY A 516 22.97 -9.52 8.41
N SER A 517 21.79 -10.13 8.55
CA SER A 517 20.55 -9.75 7.86
C SER A 517 19.33 -9.90 8.79
N GLY A 518 18.13 -9.67 8.24
CA GLY A 518 16.87 -9.72 9.00
C GLY A 518 16.57 -8.45 9.81
N TYR A 519 17.31 -7.37 9.57
CA TYR A 519 17.03 -6.06 10.17
C TYR A 519 15.81 -5.43 9.51
N THR A 520 15.03 -4.69 10.31
CA THR A 520 13.76 -4.09 9.90
C THR A 520 13.74 -2.57 10.01
N LYS A 521 14.54 -1.99 10.92
CA LYS A 521 14.65 -0.54 11.16
C LYS A 521 16.08 -0.15 11.54
N ILE A 522 16.48 1.08 11.16
CA ILE A 522 17.75 1.70 11.57
C ILE A 522 17.46 3.00 12.32
N TYR A 523 18.09 3.17 13.45
CA TYR A 523 18.08 4.36 14.29
C TYR A 523 19.50 4.90 14.43
N SER A 524 19.65 6.15 14.86
CA SER A 524 20.96 6.78 14.99
C SER A 524 21.08 7.67 16.23
N THR A 525 22.31 7.89 16.69
CA THR A 525 22.73 9.08 17.45
C THR A 525 23.45 10.02 16.48
N GLY A 526 24.12 11.07 16.97
CA GLY A 526 24.96 11.92 16.14
C GLY A 526 26.13 11.19 15.47
N SER A 527 26.62 10.09 16.06
CA SER A 527 27.81 9.36 15.58
C SER A 527 27.74 7.83 15.67
N ALA A 528 26.56 7.25 15.92
CA ALA A 528 26.37 5.80 15.93
C ALA A 528 25.02 5.39 15.32
N PHE A 529 24.87 4.09 15.04
CA PHE A 529 23.62 3.49 14.59
C PHE A 529 23.20 2.31 15.46
N ALA A 530 21.89 2.06 15.49
CA ALA A 530 21.27 0.89 16.08
C ALA A 530 20.27 0.27 15.09
N ALA A 531 20.33 -1.03 14.84
CA ALA A 531 19.42 -1.75 13.96
C ALA A 531 18.58 -2.76 14.73
N LEU A 532 17.28 -2.80 14.45
CA LEU A 532 16.28 -3.63 15.12
C LEU A 532 15.79 -4.75 14.20
N LYS A 533 15.72 -5.98 14.69
CA LYS A 533 15.13 -7.13 14.00
C LYS A 533 13.65 -7.35 14.38
N ALA A 534 12.96 -8.22 13.64
CA ALA A 534 11.54 -8.52 13.86
C ALA A 534 11.25 -9.19 15.22
N ASP A 535 12.20 -9.97 15.74
CA ASP A 535 12.15 -10.53 17.10
C ASP A 535 12.37 -9.47 18.19
N GLY A 536 12.86 -8.28 17.82
CA GLY A 536 13.19 -7.19 18.72
C GLY A 536 14.64 -7.18 19.19
N SER A 537 15.52 -8.03 18.67
CA SER A 537 16.96 -7.97 18.95
C SER A 537 17.63 -6.74 18.31
N ILE A 538 18.70 -6.23 18.94
CA ILE A 538 19.37 -4.96 18.57
C ILE A 538 20.86 -5.20 18.25
N THR A 539 21.31 -4.69 17.11
CA THR A 539 22.74 -4.58 16.75
C THR A 539 23.13 -3.11 16.70
N VAL A 540 24.30 -2.75 17.26
CA VAL A 540 24.83 -1.37 17.25
C VAL A 540 26.22 -1.30 16.66
N TRP A 541 26.57 -0.16 16.08
CA TRP A 541 27.91 0.12 15.54
C TRP A 541 28.16 1.64 15.42
N GLY A 542 29.43 2.03 15.25
CA GLY A 542 29.88 3.42 15.28
C GLY A 542 30.46 3.81 16.64
N ASP A 543 30.49 5.10 16.94
CA ASP A 543 31.15 5.66 18.13
C ASP A 543 30.17 5.78 19.32
N SER A 544 29.67 6.98 19.61
CA SER A 544 28.91 7.27 20.82
C SER A 544 27.51 6.62 20.79
N GLY A 545 27.41 5.43 21.38
CA GLY A 545 26.23 4.55 21.34
C GLY A 545 26.39 3.31 20.46
N GLY A 546 27.54 3.15 19.80
CA GLY A 546 27.86 2.05 18.88
C GLY A 546 28.33 0.77 19.58
N THR A 547 28.36 0.73 20.90
CA THR A 547 28.66 -0.45 21.71
C THR A 547 27.71 -0.55 22.91
N GLY A 548 27.63 -1.73 23.54
CA GLY A 548 26.86 -1.91 24.77
C GLY A 548 25.34 -2.00 24.57
N ALA A 549 24.88 -2.41 23.39
CA ALA A 549 23.46 -2.70 23.19
C ALA A 549 22.94 -3.73 24.20
N PRO A 550 21.69 -3.60 24.66
CA PRO A 550 21.12 -4.53 25.61
C PRO A 550 20.97 -5.92 25.01
N SER A 551 21.20 -6.96 25.82
CA SER A 551 20.93 -8.34 25.43
C SER A 551 19.42 -8.64 25.43
N GLY A 552 19.03 -9.65 24.66
CA GLY A 552 17.65 -10.14 24.56
C GLY A 552 16.84 -9.58 23.39
N ASP A 553 15.56 -9.88 23.40
CA ASP A 553 14.58 -9.60 22.34
C ASP A 553 13.34 -8.85 22.89
N GLY A 554 12.33 -8.66 22.04
CA GLY A 554 11.06 -8.03 22.38
C GLY A 554 11.07 -6.50 22.42
N TYR A 555 12.17 -5.86 22.02
CA TYR A 555 12.18 -4.40 21.80
C TYR A 555 11.40 -4.04 20.55
N THR A 556 10.66 -2.94 20.61
CA THR A 556 9.75 -2.51 19.54
C THR A 556 10.13 -1.16 18.92
N LYS A 557 10.82 -0.31 19.70
CA LYS A 557 11.24 1.04 19.29
C LYS A 557 12.54 1.44 19.97
N ILE A 558 13.31 2.31 19.32
CA ILE A 558 14.54 2.90 19.87
C ILE A 558 14.45 4.43 19.72
N TYR A 559 14.84 5.16 20.76
CA TYR A 559 14.93 6.61 20.83
C TYR A 559 16.38 7.02 21.09
N SER A 560 16.76 8.26 20.80
CA SER A 560 18.13 8.72 21.08
C SER A 560 18.23 10.19 21.47
N THR A 561 19.25 10.48 22.28
CA THR A 561 19.86 11.80 22.45
C THR A 561 21.00 11.94 21.44
N ALA A 562 21.83 12.98 21.56
CA ALA A 562 22.98 13.16 20.66
C ALA A 562 24.00 12.00 20.73
N ALA A 563 24.07 11.26 21.84
CA ALA A 563 25.09 10.23 22.08
C ALA A 563 24.64 9.02 22.94
N ALA A 564 23.34 8.88 23.24
CA ALA A 564 22.80 7.72 23.95
C ALA A 564 21.49 7.24 23.32
N PHE A 565 21.16 5.97 23.56
CA PHE A 565 19.94 5.32 23.08
C PHE A 565 19.05 4.87 24.25
N ALA A 566 17.74 4.82 24.00
CA ALA A 566 16.73 4.23 24.88
C ALA A 566 15.81 3.31 24.07
N ALA A 567 15.81 2.00 24.36
CA ALA A 567 14.96 1.01 23.71
C ALA A 567 13.72 0.68 24.55
N LEU A 568 12.56 0.58 23.90
CA LEU A 568 11.24 0.38 24.50
C LEU A 568 10.67 -1.00 24.10
N LYS A 569 10.23 -1.78 25.08
CA LYS A 569 9.52 -3.06 24.87
C LYS A 569 8.00 -2.88 24.78
N ALA A 570 7.31 -3.92 24.34
CA ALA A 570 5.84 -3.92 24.20
C ALA A 570 5.08 -3.71 25.52
N ASP A 571 5.65 -4.15 26.65
CA ASP A 571 5.10 -3.90 27.99
C ASP A 571 5.36 -2.46 28.48
N GLY A 572 6.16 -1.70 27.74
CA GLY A 572 6.56 -0.34 28.05
C GLY A 572 7.74 -0.21 29.00
N SER A 573 8.55 -1.27 29.22
CA SER A 573 9.84 -1.16 29.91
C SER A 573 10.92 -0.55 29.01
N VAL A 574 11.88 0.15 29.62
CA VAL A 574 12.92 0.93 28.91
C VAL A 574 14.32 0.49 29.33
N THR A 575 15.19 0.26 28.35
CA THR A 575 16.63 -0.02 28.57
C THR A 575 17.47 1.03 27.84
N VAL A 576 18.58 1.46 28.43
CA VAL A 576 19.43 2.55 27.91
C VAL A 576 20.90 2.13 27.78
N TRP A 577 21.62 2.77 26.86
CA TRP A 577 23.07 2.61 26.66
C TRP A 577 23.67 3.82 25.90
N GLY A 578 25.01 3.91 25.82
CA GLY A 578 25.74 5.01 25.17
C GLY A 578 26.59 5.84 26.12
N ASP A 579 26.79 7.14 25.86
CA ASP A 579 27.61 8.03 26.71
C ASP A 579 26.87 8.44 28.00
N SER A 580 27.57 8.31 29.13
CA SER A 580 27.10 8.68 30.47
C SER A 580 26.61 10.11 30.63
N ARG A 581 27.20 11.07 29.91
CA ARG A 581 26.80 12.49 29.96
C ARG A 581 25.51 12.77 29.19
N TYR A 582 24.97 11.77 28.49
CA TYR A 582 23.85 11.92 27.56
C TYR A 582 22.65 11.02 27.90
N GLY A 583 22.60 10.49 29.12
CA GLY A 583 21.46 9.72 29.62
C GLY A 583 21.54 8.21 29.40
N ASN A 584 22.75 7.65 29.34
CA ASN A 584 22.93 6.19 29.23
C ASN A 584 22.55 5.40 30.49
N THR A 585 22.28 6.08 31.62
CA THR A 585 22.04 5.49 32.94
C THR A 585 20.88 6.21 33.62
N GLY A 586 20.28 5.56 34.62
CA GLY A 586 19.16 6.11 35.37
C GLY A 586 17.81 6.04 34.66
N ALA A 587 17.67 5.17 33.64
CA ALA A 587 16.36 4.87 33.09
C ALA A 587 15.41 4.37 34.19
N PRO A 588 14.12 4.70 34.10
CA PRO A 588 13.20 4.41 35.18
C PRO A 588 12.89 2.92 35.31
N ASP A 589 12.83 2.45 36.55
CA ASP A 589 12.31 1.12 36.86
C ASP A 589 10.80 1.03 36.54
N GLY A 590 10.37 -0.12 36.01
CA GLY A 590 8.97 -0.42 35.74
C GLY A 590 8.55 -0.36 34.26
N SER A 591 7.24 -0.47 34.02
CA SER A 591 6.64 -0.64 32.70
C SER A 591 5.48 0.34 32.46
N GLY A 592 4.83 0.23 31.29
CA GLY A 592 3.69 1.06 30.91
C GLY A 592 4.04 2.42 30.28
N TYR A 593 5.32 2.66 29.96
CA TYR A 593 5.71 3.80 29.13
C TYR A 593 5.29 3.55 27.67
N THR A 594 4.73 4.57 27.03
CA THR A 594 4.22 4.46 25.66
C THR A 594 5.09 5.22 24.66
N LYS A 595 5.87 6.20 25.14
CA LYS A 595 6.73 7.03 24.31
C LYS A 595 7.89 7.64 25.11
N VAL A 596 9.02 7.82 24.46
CA VAL A 596 10.18 8.56 24.97
C VAL A 596 10.44 9.77 24.08
N TYR A 597 10.91 10.84 24.69
CA TYR A 597 11.33 12.11 24.09
C TYR A 597 12.73 12.44 24.57
N SER A 598 13.47 13.24 23.81
CA SER A 598 14.85 13.58 24.15
C SER A 598 15.13 15.07 23.95
N THR A 599 16.11 15.57 24.70
CA THR A 599 16.86 16.81 24.42
C THR A 599 18.24 16.41 23.90
N TYR A 600 19.21 17.34 23.91
CA TYR A 600 20.59 17.02 23.54
C TYR A 600 21.20 15.91 24.41
N GLY A 601 20.89 15.86 25.71
CA GLY A 601 21.52 14.93 26.67
C GLY A 601 20.60 14.36 27.76
N ALA A 602 19.29 14.51 27.66
CA ALA A 602 18.33 13.92 28.60
C ALA A 602 17.13 13.29 27.89
N PHE A 603 16.41 12.43 28.62
CA PHE A 603 15.20 11.76 28.15
C PHE A 603 14.00 12.06 29.06
N ALA A 604 12.82 12.02 28.47
CA ALA A 604 11.53 12.06 29.16
C ALA A 604 10.60 10.96 28.63
N ALA A 605 10.18 10.03 29.50
CA ALA A 605 9.25 8.96 29.17
C ALA A 605 7.83 9.29 29.65
N LEU A 606 6.85 9.06 28.77
CA LEU A 606 5.43 9.34 28.97
C LEU A 606 4.64 8.03 29.10
N LYS A 607 3.77 7.95 30.11
CA LYS A 607 2.82 6.82 30.28
C LYS A 607 1.46 7.11 29.65
N ALA A 608 0.63 6.08 29.51
CA ALA A 608 -0.73 6.20 28.98
C ALA A 608 -1.65 7.10 29.81
N ASP A 609 -1.44 7.17 31.12
CA ASP A 609 -2.16 8.09 32.01
C ASP A 609 -1.63 9.53 31.96
N GLY A 610 -0.58 9.76 31.16
CA GLY A 610 0.06 11.04 30.96
C GLY A 610 1.00 11.46 32.09
N SER A 611 1.47 10.55 32.94
CA SER A 611 2.59 10.83 33.88
C SER A 611 3.94 10.80 33.15
N ILE A 612 4.91 11.58 33.66
CA ILE A 612 6.23 11.79 33.03
C ILE A 612 7.34 11.39 34.00
N THR A 613 8.31 10.63 33.51
CA THR A 613 9.58 10.34 34.22
C THR A 613 10.75 10.81 33.37
N VAL A 614 11.76 11.42 33.99
CA VAL A 614 12.95 11.95 33.29
C VAL A 614 14.24 11.38 33.84
N TRP A 615 15.28 11.34 33.01
CA TRP A 615 16.63 10.97 33.41
C TRP A 615 17.67 11.57 32.45
N GLY A 616 18.95 11.44 32.81
CA GLY A 616 20.08 12.02 32.07
C GLY A 616 20.57 13.33 32.69
N ASP A 617 21.19 14.18 31.87
CA ASP A 617 21.79 15.42 32.36
C ASP A 617 20.73 16.39 32.91
N SER A 618 20.87 16.78 34.17
CA SER A 618 19.93 17.67 34.86
C SER A 618 19.79 19.05 34.20
N GLY A 619 20.88 19.61 33.65
CA GLY A 619 20.88 20.87 32.89
C GLY A 619 20.22 20.75 31.52
N HIS A 620 20.04 19.52 31.03
CA HIS A 620 19.30 19.23 29.79
C HIS A 620 17.85 18.77 30.05
N GLY A 621 17.34 18.93 31.28
CA GLY A 621 15.98 18.53 31.64
C GLY A 621 15.84 17.08 32.14
N GLY A 622 16.96 16.42 32.46
CA GLY A 622 17.00 15.10 33.10
C GLY A 622 16.53 15.07 34.55
N ALA A 623 16.13 16.22 35.10
CA ALA A 623 15.52 16.38 36.41
C ALA A 623 14.44 17.46 36.37
N GLY A 624 13.56 17.50 37.38
CA GLY A 624 12.56 18.57 37.54
C GLY A 624 11.31 18.43 36.67
N ALA A 625 10.97 17.21 36.21
CA ALA A 625 9.73 16.98 35.48
C ALA A 625 8.49 17.38 36.31
N PRO A 626 7.43 17.90 35.66
CA PRO A 626 6.23 18.31 36.36
C PRO A 626 5.49 17.10 36.95
N SER A 627 4.94 17.28 38.15
CA SER A 627 4.11 16.27 38.79
C SER A 627 2.70 16.23 38.17
N GLY A 628 2.05 15.06 38.27
CA GLY A 628 0.67 14.86 37.84
C GLY A 628 0.49 14.01 36.59
N LYS A 629 -0.73 14.04 36.04
CA LYS A 629 -1.20 13.19 34.94
C LYS A 629 -1.85 14.02 33.83
N GLY A 630 -2.21 13.35 32.74
CA GLY A 630 -2.97 13.94 31.63
C GLY A 630 -2.12 14.74 30.62
N TYR A 631 -0.79 14.65 30.69
CA TYR A 631 0.06 15.10 29.59
C TYR A 631 -0.09 14.16 28.40
N THR A 632 -0.20 14.73 27.21
CA THR A 632 -0.44 13.98 25.97
C THR A 632 0.77 14.02 25.04
N LYS A 633 1.64 15.02 25.20
CA LYS A 633 2.82 15.19 24.35
C LYS A 633 3.90 16.04 25.03
N ILE A 634 5.15 15.72 24.74
CA ILE A 634 6.33 16.49 25.15
C ILE A 634 7.02 17.05 23.90
N TYR A 635 7.63 18.22 24.03
CA TYR A 635 8.44 18.92 23.05
C TYR A 635 9.75 19.36 23.69
N SER A 636 10.77 19.61 22.88
CA SER A 636 12.13 19.85 23.35
C SER A 636 12.79 21.02 22.61
N THR A 637 13.56 21.82 23.34
CA THR A 637 14.67 22.62 22.81
C THR A 637 15.95 21.79 22.92
N GLY A 638 17.13 22.41 22.77
CA GLY A 638 18.40 21.73 23.03
C GLY A 638 18.54 21.24 24.46
N THR A 639 17.99 21.96 25.44
CA THR A 639 18.27 21.76 26.86
C THR A 639 17.04 21.82 27.78
N ALA A 640 15.83 22.00 27.21
CA ALA A 640 14.58 22.07 27.97
C ALA A 640 13.46 21.26 27.33
N PHE A 641 12.49 20.86 28.15
CA PHE A 641 11.27 20.20 27.72
C PHE A 641 10.04 21.08 27.99
N ALA A 642 8.99 20.89 27.19
CA ALA A 642 7.67 21.46 27.38
C ALA A 642 6.59 20.37 27.16
N ALA A 643 5.81 20.06 28.20
CA ALA A 643 4.73 19.08 28.18
C ALA A 643 3.36 19.75 28.03
N LEU A 644 2.56 19.24 27.10
CA LEU A 644 1.23 19.71 26.74
C LEU A 644 0.15 18.74 27.26
N LYS A 645 -0.91 19.28 27.87
CA LYS A 645 -2.11 18.52 28.26
C LYS A 645 -3.22 18.59 27.21
N ALA A 646 -4.22 17.72 27.32
CA ALA A 646 -5.39 17.69 26.43
C ALA A 646 -6.22 18.99 26.46
N ASP A 647 -6.25 19.70 27.60
CA ASP A 647 -6.90 21.00 27.71
C ASP A 647 -6.05 22.16 27.15
N GLY A 648 -4.87 21.84 26.62
CA GLY A 648 -3.94 22.77 26.03
C GLY A 648 -3.13 23.57 27.06
N SER A 649 -3.06 23.17 28.33
CA SER A 649 -2.11 23.76 29.30
C SER A 649 -0.70 23.20 29.14
N ILE A 650 0.32 24.02 29.46
CA ILE A 650 1.74 23.71 29.23
C ILE A 650 2.55 23.83 30.52
N MET A 651 3.46 22.89 30.73
CA MET A 651 4.51 22.99 31.75
C MET A 651 5.87 22.76 31.12
N ALA A 652 6.85 23.60 31.45
CA ALA A 652 8.22 23.50 30.96
C ALA A 652 9.20 23.27 32.12
N TRP A 653 10.32 22.63 31.81
CA TRP A 653 11.43 22.40 32.74
C TRP A 653 12.76 22.21 31.97
N GLY A 654 13.88 22.24 32.70
CA GLY A 654 15.23 22.29 32.11
C GLY A 654 15.76 23.71 32.03
N ASP A 655 16.73 23.96 31.15
CA ASP A 655 17.44 25.25 31.08
C ASP A 655 16.80 26.23 30.07
N SER A 656 17.36 26.35 28.86
CA SER A 656 16.90 27.31 27.84
C SER A 656 15.48 27.03 27.34
N GLY A 657 14.51 27.78 27.88
CA GLY A 657 13.08 27.61 27.62
C GLY A 657 12.33 26.78 28.68
N GLY A 658 13.04 26.31 29.72
CA GLY A 658 12.49 25.53 30.82
C GLY A 658 11.69 26.35 31.83
N THR A 659 11.69 27.68 31.71
CA THR A 659 10.89 28.60 32.53
C THR A 659 10.11 29.58 31.66
N GLY A 660 9.09 30.22 32.22
CA GLY A 660 8.31 31.24 31.51
C GLY A 660 7.30 30.72 30.50
N ALA A 661 6.94 29.43 30.57
CA ALA A 661 5.85 28.88 29.75
C ALA A 661 4.54 29.65 29.98
N PRO A 662 3.76 29.92 28.92
CA PRO A 662 2.59 30.79 29.03
C PRO A 662 1.48 30.17 29.87
N SER A 663 0.89 30.98 30.76
CA SER A 663 -0.28 30.58 31.53
C SER A 663 -1.52 30.56 30.65
N GLY A 664 -2.31 29.47 30.69
CA GLY A 664 -3.56 29.38 29.96
C GLY A 664 -3.90 27.97 29.49
N LYS A 665 -4.92 27.90 28.64
CA LYS A 665 -5.45 26.68 28.00
C LYS A 665 -5.67 26.94 26.51
N GLY A 666 -5.96 25.88 25.76
CA GLY A 666 -6.29 25.96 24.34
C GLY A 666 -5.09 26.12 23.40
N TYR A 667 -3.86 25.90 23.88
CA TYR A 667 -2.71 25.72 23.00
C TYR A 667 -2.81 24.36 22.31
N THR A 668 -2.65 24.35 20.99
CA THR A 668 -2.87 23.14 20.17
C THR A 668 -1.56 22.46 19.78
N LYS A 669 -0.47 23.23 19.68
CA LYS A 669 0.83 22.73 19.25
C LYS A 669 1.98 23.62 19.70
N ILE A 670 3.09 22.99 20.08
CA ILE A 670 4.36 23.64 20.42
C ILE A 670 5.37 23.43 19.28
N TYR A 671 6.20 24.43 19.05
CA TYR A 671 7.32 24.46 18.13
C TYR A 671 8.57 24.94 18.87
N SER A 672 9.76 24.55 18.41
CA SER A 672 11.01 24.89 19.10
C SER A 672 12.16 25.24 18.17
N THR A 673 12.93 26.23 18.59
CA THR A 673 14.31 26.48 18.16
C THR A 673 15.26 25.77 19.15
N GLU A 674 16.56 26.04 19.07
CA GLU A 674 17.52 25.47 20.02
C GLU A 674 17.33 25.96 21.46
N SER A 675 16.74 27.14 21.69
CA SER A 675 16.65 27.75 23.03
C SER A 675 15.35 28.52 23.29
N ALA A 676 14.35 28.40 22.41
CA ALA A 676 13.04 29.01 22.60
C ALA A 676 11.91 28.11 22.08
N PHE A 677 10.71 28.36 22.60
CA PHE A 677 9.48 27.70 22.19
C PHE A 677 8.49 28.72 21.63
N ALA A 678 7.61 28.25 20.73
CA ALA A 678 6.46 28.99 20.24
C ALA A 678 5.22 28.09 20.23
N VAL A 679 4.08 28.62 20.66
CA VAL A 679 2.79 27.92 20.70
C VAL A 679 1.77 28.55 19.77
N LEU A 680 0.94 27.70 19.17
CA LEU A 680 -0.20 28.11 18.35
C LEU A 680 -1.52 27.87 19.11
N LYS A 681 -2.42 28.85 19.08
CA LYS A 681 -3.81 28.72 19.57
C LYS A 681 -4.76 28.31 18.44
N ALA A 682 -5.99 27.93 18.80
CA ALA A 682 -7.02 27.54 17.85
C ALA A 682 -7.40 28.65 16.85
N ASP A 683 -7.31 29.93 17.25
CA ASP A 683 -7.53 31.09 16.37
C ASP A 683 -6.32 31.40 15.47
N GLY A 684 -5.21 30.68 15.64
CA GLY A 684 -3.97 30.89 14.91
C GLY A 684 -3.12 32.04 15.45
N SER A 685 -3.37 32.56 16.66
CA SER A 685 -2.44 33.47 17.34
C SER A 685 -1.26 32.72 17.95
N ILE A 686 -0.12 33.41 18.10
CA ILE A 686 1.16 32.83 18.52
C ILE A 686 1.61 33.45 19.84
N ILE A 687 2.21 32.65 20.71
CA ILE A 687 2.97 33.12 21.89
C ILE A 687 4.32 32.42 21.87
N ALA A 688 5.41 33.12 22.19
CA ALA A 688 6.74 32.54 22.32
C ALA A 688 7.34 32.83 23.70
N TRP A 689 8.27 31.99 24.14
CA TRP A 689 9.05 32.17 25.36
C TRP A 689 10.43 31.49 25.24
N GLY A 690 11.34 31.80 26.15
CA GLY A 690 12.74 31.33 26.14
C GLY A 690 13.71 32.46 25.78
N ASP A 691 14.89 32.10 25.28
CA ASP A 691 15.93 33.09 24.95
C ASP A 691 15.47 34.00 23.78
N SER A 692 15.49 35.31 24.01
CA SER A 692 15.07 36.32 23.02
C SER A 692 15.91 36.27 21.73
N ARG A 693 17.19 35.87 21.81
CA ARG A 693 18.09 35.70 20.66
C ARG A 693 17.72 34.53 19.77
N TYR A 694 16.90 33.61 20.29
CA TYR A 694 16.46 32.39 19.59
C TYR A 694 14.95 32.41 19.27
N GLY A 695 14.32 33.60 19.31
CA GLY A 695 12.91 33.78 18.95
C GLY A 695 11.94 33.62 20.13
N GLY A 696 12.43 33.67 21.38
CA GLY A 696 11.59 33.68 22.58
C GLY A 696 10.75 34.95 22.74
N THR A 697 10.99 35.97 21.92
CA THR A 697 10.28 37.25 21.88
C THR A 697 10.11 37.72 20.42
N GLY A 698 9.32 38.77 20.19
CA GLY A 698 9.19 39.39 18.85
C GLY A 698 8.18 38.69 17.93
N VAL A 699 7.23 37.96 18.51
CA VAL A 699 6.17 37.28 17.76
C VAL A 699 5.37 38.28 16.90
N PRO A 700 5.02 37.94 15.64
CA PRO A 700 4.20 38.81 14.79
C PRO A 700 2.78 38.97 15.33
N ASP A 701 2.24 40.18 15.16
CA ASP A 701 0.85 40.49 15.54
C ASP A 701 -0.18 39.74 14.68
N GLY A 702 -1.35 39.50 15.28
CA GLY A 702 -2.53 38.96 14.60
C GLY A 702 -2.73 37.45 14.77
N SER A 703 -3.63 36.92 13.95
CA SER A 703 -4.11 35.53 14.01
C SER A 703 -4.22 34.90 12.62
N GLY A 704 -4.74 33.67 12.56
CA GLY A 704 -4.92 32.92 11.31
C GLY A 704 -3.67 32.21 10.79
N TYR A 705 -2.60 32.11 11.60
CA TYR A 705 -1.48 31.23 11.30
C TYR A 705 -1.90 29.78 11.49
N ILE A 706 -1.51 28.93 10.54
CA ILE A 706 -1.87 27.51 10.55
C ILE A 706 -0.68 26.62 10.89
N LYS A 707 0.54 27.13 10.78
CA LYS A 707 1.77 26.36 11.05
C LYS A 707 2.97 27.26 11.29
N ILE A 708 3.85 26.83 12.18
CA ILE A 708 5.17 27.43 12.42
C ILE A 708 6.27 26.47 11.92
N TYR A 709 7.37 27.04 11.46
CA TYR A 709 8.60 26.38 11.05
C TYR A 709 9.76 27.03 11.78
N SER A 710 10.88 26.33 11.93
CA SER A 710 12.00 26.80 12.73
C SER A 710 13.33 26.36 12.13
N ASN A 711 14.31 27.24 12.21
CA ASN A 711 15.73 26.89 12.07
C ASN A 711 16.37 26.87 13.48
N ARG A 712 17.70 26.96 13.61
CA ARG A 712 18.35 26.94 14.94
C ARG A 712 17.89 28.07 15.87
N GLY A 713 17.63 29.27 15.35
CA GLY A 713 17.40 30.47 16.18
C GLY A 713 16.22 31.35 15.77
N SER A 714 15.48 30.98 14.73
CA SER A 714 14.38 31.78 14.20
C SER A 714 13.18 30.92 13.87
N PHE A 715 12.01 31.56 13.84
CA PHE A 715 10.74 30.96 13.46
C PHE A 715 10.16 31.64 12.19
N ALA A 716 9.34 30.89 11.45
CA ALA A 716 8.53 31.38 10.35
C ALA A 716 7.12 30.79 10.43
N ALA A 717 6.10 31.64 10.51
CA ALA A 717 4.69 31.25 10.57
C ALA A 717 4.00 31.47 9.22
N LEU A 718 3.19 30.47 8.83
CA LEU A 718 2.46 30.41 7.55
C LEU A 718 0.96 30.54 7.79
N LYS A 719 0.27 31.36 7.01
CA LYS A 719 -1.21 31.47 6.97
C LYS A 719 -1.80 30.62 5.85
N ALA A 720 -3.11 30.39 5.91
CA ALA A 720 -3.84 29.60 4.90
C ALA A 720 -3.82 30.22 3.49
N ASP A 721 -3.72 31.55 3.39
CA ASP A 721 -3.55 32.25 2.11
C ASP A 721 -2.10 32.20 1.58
N GLY A 722 -1.21 31.53 2.31
CA GLY A 722 0.19 31.38 1.99
C GLY A 722 1.04 32.61 2.31
N SER A 723 0.57 33.58 3.08
CA SER A 723 1.41 34.65 3.61
C SER A 723 2.28 34.19 4.79
N ILE A 724 3.44 34.81 4.96
CA ILE A 724 4.48 34.41 5.91
C ILE A 724 4.86 35.58 6.81
N ALA A 725 5.08 35.29 8.09
CA ALA A 725 5.75 36.19 9.02
C ALA A 725 6.88 35.43 9.73
N ALA A 726 8.06 36.04 9.85
CA ALA A 726 9.21 35.44 10.52
C ALA A 726 9.65 36.32 11.70
N TRP A 727 10.18 35.68 12.75
CA TRP A 727 10.74 36.34 13.93
C TRP A 727 11.98 35.58 14.47
N GLY A 728 12.88 36.29 15.16
CA GLY A 728 13.99 35.72 15.92
C GLY A 728 15.37 35.77 15.24
N GLY A 729 16.38 35.24 15.93
CA GLY A 729 17.80 35.28 15.53
C GLY A 729 18.57 36.46 16.13
N SER A 730 19.88 36.31 16.36
CA SER A 730 20.74 37.43 16.73
C SER A 730 20.69 38.48 15.61
N SER A 731 20.35 39.72 15.98
CA SER A 731 20.28 40.87 15.08
C SER A 731 19.23 40.80 13.94
N GLY A 732 18.07 40.15 14.14
CA GLY A 732 16.96 40.17 13.17
C GLY A 732 17.14 39.25 11.94
N SER A 733 18.04 38.28 12.04
CA SER A 733 18.44 37.39 10.95
C SER A 733 17.37 36.40 10.48
N GLY A 734 16.36 36.10 11.31
CA GLY A 734 15.19 35.30 10.91
C GLY A 734 14.22 36.03 10.00
N ASP A 735 14.18 37.36 10.13
CA ASP A 735 13.11 38.23 9.63
C ASP A 735 13.60 38.97 8.39
N THR A 736 14.91 39.21 8.33
CA THR A 736 15.56 39.94 7.25
C THR A 736 15.38 39.18 5.93
N GLY A 737 14.58 39.79 5.04
CA GLY A 737 14.38 39.29 3.67
C GLY A 737 13.32 38.21 3.52
N ALA A 738 12.47 37.96 4.53
CA ALA A 738 11.32 37.07 4.36
C ALA A 738 10.45 37.53 3.17
N PRO A 739 10.09 36.64 2.24
CA PRO A 739 9.44 37.06 1.01
C PRO A 739 8.02 37.60 1.26
N SER A 740 7.71 38.74 0.65
CA SER A 740 6.37 39.30 0.65
C SER A 740 5.48 38.58 -0.37
N GLY A 741 4.18 38.44 -0.05
CA GLY A 741 3.19 37.86 -0.96
C GLY A 741 2.38 36.72 -0.35
N LYS A 742 1.69 35.99 -1.24
CA LYS A 742 0.74 34.91 -0.92
C LYS A 742 1.01 33.68 -1.78
N GLY A 743 0.32 32.58 -1.49
CA GLY A 743 0.36 31.34 -2.28
C GLY A 743 1.56 30.43 -1.99
N TYR A 744 2.34 30.70 -0.94
CA TYR A 744 3.31 29.75 -0.42
C TYR A 744 2.58 28.59 0.28
N THR A 745 2.96 27.37 -0.05
CA THR A 745 2.32 26.16 0.47
C THR A 745 3.15 25.48 1.55
N LYS A 746 4.47 25.71 1.56
CA LYS A 746 5.38 25.08 2.51
C LYS A 746 6.67 25.87 2.71
N ILE A 747 7.19 25.84 3.94
CA ILE A 747 8.49 26.37 4.33
C ILE A 747 9.43 25.20 4.66
N TYR A 748 10.71 25.37 4.37
CA TYR A 748 11.80 24.45 4.65
C TYR A 748 12.96 25.22 5.28
N SER A 749 13.80 24.54 6.05
CA SER A 749 14.85 25.18 6.84
C SER A 749 16.18 24.43 6.75
N THR A 750 17.27 25.18 6.70
CA THR A 750 18.61 24.70 7.07
C THR A 750 18.88 25.05 8.55
N HIS A 751 20.15 25.11 8.96
CA HIS A 751 20.54 25.63 10.26
C HIS A 751 20.18 27.10 10.46
N SER A 752 20.31 27.92 9.41
CA SER A 752 20.23 29.38 9.50
C SER A 752 19.37 30.05 8.41
N ALA A 753 18.96 29.29 7.38
CA ALA A 753 18.18 29.82 6.26
C ALA A 753 16.81 29.15 6.13
N PHE A 754 15.91 29.80 5.40
CA PHE A 754 14.61 29.28 5.02
C PHE A 754 14.43 29.27 3.50
N ALA A 755 13.61 28.35 3.01
CA ALA A 755 13.14 28.29 1.63
C ALA A 755 11.64 28.02 1.59
N VAL A 756 10.92 28.67 0.66
CA VAL A 756 9.48 28.52 0.46
C VAL A 756 9.17 27.95 -0.91
N LEU A 757 8.11 27.16 -0.96
CA LEU A 757 7.59 26.54 -2.18
C LEU A 757 6.16 27.02 -2.45
N LYS A 758 5.85 27.36 -3.70
CA LYS A 758 4.49 27.67 -4.18
C LYS A 758 3.83 26.47 -4.86
N ALA A 759 2.53 26.56 -5.11
CA ALA A 759 1.75 25.50 -5.77
C ALA A 759 2.19 25.24 -7.23
N ASP A 760 2.67 26.26 -7.94
CA ASP A 760 3.27 26.12 -9.27
C ASP A 760 4.70 25.52 -9.23
N GLY A 761 5.26 25.36 -8.03
CA GLY A 761 6.60 24.86 -7.80
C GLY A 761 7.70 25.91 -7.84
N SER A 762 7.41 27.21 -7.81
CA SER A 762 8.45 28.24 -7.69
C SER A 762 9.05 28.29 -6.28
N ILE A 763 10.35 28.63 -6.17
CA ILE A 763 11.09 28.68 -4.90
C ILE A 763 11.60 30.10 -4.61
N ALA A 764 11.52 30.52 -3.35
CA ALA A 764 12.28 31.67 -2.83
C ALA A 764 13.01 31.27 -1.54
N ALA A 765 14.14 31.89 -1.24
CA ALA A 765 14.91 31.64 -0.02
C ALA A 765 15.32 32.95 0.65
N TRP A 766 15.51 32.89 1.97
CA TRP A 766 15.95 34.02 2.80
C TRP A 766 16.67 33.54 4.07
N GLY A 767 17.18 34.50 4.85
CA GLY A 767 17.93 34.27 6.09
C GLY A 767 19.44 34.39 5.89
N LEU A 768 20.17 34.39 7.01
CA LEU A 768 21.63 34.53 6.99
C LEU A 768 22.34 33.20 6.71
N GLY A 769 23.46 33.29 6.01
CA GLY A 769 24.34 32.16 5.72
C GLY A 769 23.95 31.40 4.46
N TYR A 770 24.56 30.22 4.31
CA TYR A 770 24.45 29.43 3.10
C TYR A 770 23.04 28.84 2.91
N GLY A 771 22.49 29.03 1.70
CA GLY A 771 21.15 28.60 1.32
C GLY A 771 20.07 29.70 1.42
N GLY A 772 20.36 30.82 2.08
CA GLY A 772 19.46 31.99 2.17
C GLY A 772 19.37 32.82 0.89
N THR A 773 20.26 32.57 -0.07
CA THR A 773 20.27 33.19 -1.40
C THR A 773 20.55 32.13 -2.47
N GLY A 774 20.28 32.46 -3.74
CA GLY A 774 20.62 31.58 -4.87
C GLY A 774 19.66 30.41 -5.07
N ALA A 775 18.42 30.52 -4.58
CA ALA A 775 17.36 29.56 -4.92
C ALA A 775 17.19 29.46 -6.45
N PRO A 776 16.89 28.27 -6.99
CA PRO A 776 16.80 28.07 -8.44
C PRO A 776 15.64 28.86 -9.03
N SER A 777 15.85 29.39 -10.23
CA SER A 777 14.79 30.02 -11.03
C SER A 777 13.90 28.95 -11.68
N GLY A 778 12.66 29.32 -11.98
CA GLY A 778 11.68 28.44 -12.63
C GLY A 778 10.64 27.84 -11.68
N ASN A 779 9.89 26.86 -12.19
CA ASN A 779 8.74 26.25 -11.54
C ASN A 779 8.76 24.70 -11.69
N GLY A 780 7.71 24.03 -11.22
CA GLY A 780 7.55 22.58 -11.32
C GLY A 780 8.32 21.77 -10.26
N TYR A 781 8.96 22.43 -9.29
CA TYR A 781 9.50 21.74 -8.12
C TYR A 781 8.36 21.28 -7.20
N THR A 782 8.48 20.07 -6.68
CA THR A 782 7.44 19.43 -5.85
C THR A 782 7.87 19.34 -4.40
N LYS A 783 9.17 19.35 -4.12
CA LYS A 783 9.71 19.22 -2.76
C LYS A 783 11.11 19.81 -2.64
N ILE A 784 11.43 20.31 -1.44
CA ILE A 784 12.78 20.76 -1.06
C ILE A 784 13.27 19.87 0.09
N TYR A 785 14.54 19.53 0.05
CA TYR A 785 15.31 18.81 1.07
C TYR A 785 16.43 19.72 1.58
N SER A 786 16.95 19.44 2.78
CA SER A 786 18.01 20.25 3.38
C SER A 786 18.96 19.45 4.24
N ASN A 787 20.18 19.96 4.37
CA ASN A 787 21.10 19.62 5.45
C ASN A 787 21.38 20.88 6.29
N ASN A 788 22.52 20.95 6.99
CA ASN A 788 22.84 22.10 7.83
C ASN A 788 23.00 23.42 7.03
N HIS A 789 23.53 23.38 5.79
CA HIS A 789 23.92 24.60 5.04
C HIS A 789 23.60 24.58 3.54
N ALA A 790 22.89 23.58 3.06
CA ALA A 790 22.47 23.47 1.66
C ALA A 790 21.02 22.98 1.54
N PHE A 791 20.41 23.32 0.41
CA PHE A 791 19.10 22.89 0.00
C PHE A 791 19.16 22.15 -1.34
N VAL A 792 18.18 21.28 -1.55
CA VAL A 792 18.03 20.49 -2.77
C VAL A 792 16.56 20.45 -3.16
N ALA A 793 16.22 20.92 -4.35
CA ALA A 793 14.86 20.89 -4.88
C ALA A 793 14.68 19.74 -5.89
N LEU A 794 13.54 19.06 -5.81
CA LEU A 794 13.15 17.91 -6.62
C LEU A 794 11.94 18.26 -7.48
N LYS A 795 11.97 17.91 -8.77
CA LYS A 795 10.83 18.02 -9.69
C LYS A 795 10.06 16.70 -9.83
N ALA A 796 8.88 16.76 -10.45
CA ALA A 796 8.02 15.58 -10.68
C ALA A 796 8.65 14.53 -11.59
N ASP A 797 9.49 14.95 -12.56
CA ASP A 797 10.28 14.05 -13.41
C ASP A 797 11.47 13.42 -12.67
N GLY A 798 11.74 13.84 -11.44
CA GLY A 798 12.86 13.39 -10.63
C GLY A 798 14.17 14.11 -10.91
N SER A 799 14.19 15.23 -11.63
CA SER A 799 15.38 16.07 -11.75
C SER A 799 15.63 16.87 -10.47
N ILE A 800 16.91 17.14 -10.18
CA ILE A 800 17.39 17.72 -8.93
C ILE A 800 18.13 19.03 -9.19
N THR A 801 17.96 20.03 -8.32
CA THR A 801 18.77 21.25 -8.30
C THR A 801 19.18 21.59 -6.87
N ALA A 802 20.48 21.78 -6.61
CA ALA A 802 20.99 22.16 -5.30
C ALA A 802 21.48 23.61 -5.26
N TRP A 803 21.43 24.21 -4.08
CA TRP A 803 22.04 25.53 -3.79
C TRP A 803 22.46 25.62 -2.31
N GLY A 804 23.36 26.54 -1.99
CA GLY A 804 23.91 26.74 -0.66
C GLY A 804 25.42 26.54 -0.62
N HIS A 805 25.96 26.03 0.48
CA HIS A 805 27.41 25.86 0.65
C HIS A 805 27.93 24.78 -0.29
N SER A 806 28.94 25.08 -1.11
CA SER A 806 29.50 24.15 -2.11
C SER A 806 29.90 22.81 -1.50
N ASP A 807 30.72 22.85 -0.45
CA ASP A 807 31.32 21.65 0.16
C ASP A 807 30.30 20.81 0.95
N TRP A 808 29.08 21.33 1.14
CA TRP A 808 28.00 20.66 1.87
C TRP A 808 26.91 20.18 0.90
N GLY A 809 27.25 20.01 -0.38
CA GLY A 809 26.33 19.57 -1.42
C GLY A 809 25.38 20.64 -1.95
N GLY A 810 25.68 21.92 -1.68
CA GLY A 810 25.00 23.06 -2.31
C GLY A 810 25.35 23.23 -3.80
N THR A 811 26.38 22.53 -4.26
CA THR A 811 26.72 22.36 -5.69
C THR A 811 26.97 20.87 -5.97
N GLY A 812 27.12 20.50 -7.25
CA GLY A 812 27.46 19.11 -7.63
C GLY A 812 26.31 18.11 -7.51
N ALA A 813 25.05 18.57 -7.47
CA ALA A 813 23.90 17.68 -7.57
C ALA A 813 23.96 16.85 -8.86
N PRO A 814 23.52 15.57 -8.82
CA PRO A 814 23.63 14.69 -9.96
C PRO A 814 22.77 15.15 -11.13
N SER A 815 23.28 14.94 -12.34
CA SER A 815 22.53 15.19 -13.57
C SER A 815 21.51 14.08 -13.84
N GLY A 816 20.53 14.39 -14.69
CA GLY A 816 19.46 13.48 -15.10
C GLY A 816 18.19 13.57 -14.26
N SER A 817 17.28 12.62 -14.50
CA SER A 817 15.94 12.56 -13.91
C SER A 817 15.68 11.18 -13.29
N GLY A 818 14.47 10.96 -12.77
CA GLY A 818 14.05 9.68 -12.19
C GLY A 818 14.40 9.48 -10.70
N TYR A 819 14.97 10.48 -10.02
CA TYR A 819 15.13 10.44 -8.57
C TYR A 819 13.78 10.59 -7.87
N THR A 820 13.59 9.85 -6.79
CA THR A 820 12.30 9.75 -6.09
C THR A 820 12.37 10.20 -4.63
N LYS A 821 13.54 10.02 -3.99
CA LYS A 821 13.80 10.42 -2.61
C LYS A 821 15.21 10.95 -2.48
N ILE A 822 15.40 11.87 -1.54
CA ILE A 822 16.70 12.42 -1.14
C ILE A 822 16.77 12.34 0.38
N PHE A 823 17.93 11.93 0.89
CA PHE A 823 18.25 11.87 2.31
C PHE A 823 19.50 12.74 2.56
N SER A 824 19.68 13.18 3.79
CA SER A 824 20.80 14.04 4.18
C SER A 824 21.34 13.69 5.55
N ASN A 825 22.65 13.86 5.71
CA ASN A 825 23.27 14.03 7.01
C ASN A 825 23.72 15.49 7.15
N GLU A 826 24.72 15.79 7.98
CA GLU A 826 25.10 17.18 8.26
C GLU A 826 25.62 17.91 7.01
N LYS A 827 26.44 17.24 6.18
CA LYS A 827 27.20 17.85 5.07
C LYS A 827 27.06 17.16 3.72
N ALA A 828 26.31 16.08 3.63
CA ALA A 828 26.14 15.33 2.39
C ALA A 828 24.67 15.04 2.10
N PHE A 829 24.41 14.77 0.83
CA PHE A 829 23.13 14.27 0.34
C PHE A 829 23.31 12.93 -0.36
N THR A 830 22.26 12.13 -0.33
CA THR A 830 22.13 10.95 -1.16
C THR A 830 20.74 10.89 -1.79
N ALA A 831 20.66 10.56 -3.07
CA ALA A 831 19.43 10.51 -3.85
C ALA A 831 19.22 9.12 -4.43
N VAL A 832 17.96 8.65 -4.41
CA VAL A 832 17.57 7.29 -4.81
C VAL A 832 16.62 7.36 -6.00
N LYS A 833 16.92 6.61 -7.06
CA LYS A 833 16.04 6.40 -8.21
C LYS A 833 15.04 5.26 -7.96
N ALA A 834 13.98 5.21 -8.77
CA ALA A 834 12.97 4.15 -8.67
C ALA A 834 13.56 2.74 -8.90
N ASP A 835 14.62 2.63 -9.69
CA ASP A 835 15.36 1.39 -9.92
C ASP A 835 16.33 1.03 -8.78
N GLY A 836 16.40 1.83 -7.71
CA GLY A 836 17.31 1.66 -6.58
C GLY A 836 18.72 2.18 -6.80
N SER A 837 19.03 2.79 -7.94
CA SER A 837 20.33 3.44 -8.10
C SER A 837 20.47 4.57 -7.07
N ILE A 838 21.62 4.62 -6.39
CA ILE A 838 21.94 5.67 -5.43
C ILE A 838 23.04 6.56 -6.00
N THR A 839 22.90 7.86 -5.84
CA THR A 839 23.98 8.84 -6.02
C THR A 839 24.18 9.63 -4.73
N ALA A 840 25.42 9.97 -4.38
CA ALA A 840 25.72 10.87 -3.25
C ALA A 840 26.63 12.01 -3.70
N TRP A 841 26.53 13.14 -3.02
CA TRP A 841 27.38 14.32 -3.24
C TRP A 841 27.47 15.16 -1.95
N GLY A 842 28.46 16.06 -1.90
CA GLY A 842 28.84 16.83 -0.72
C GLY A 842 30.19 16.38 -0.16
N ASP A 843 30.42 16.62 1.13
CA ASP A 843 31.69 16.27 1.78
C ASP A 843 31.90 14.75 1.80
N SER A 844 33.03 14.28 1.24
CA SER A 844 33.35 12.85 1.12
C SER A 844 33.53 12.16 2.47
N ASN A 845 34.05 12.86 3.49
CA ASN A 845 34.19 12.32 4.85
C ASN A 845 32.83 12.15 5.55
N PHE A 846 31.79 12.76 5.00
CA PHE A 846 30.40 12.67 5.47
C PHE A 846 29.58 11.75 4.55
N GLY A 847 30.20 10.94 3.69
CA GLY A 847 29.47 10.06 2.79
C GLY A 847 28.91 10.77 1.54
N GLY A 848 29.45 11.94 1.19
CA GLY A 848 29.22 12.60 -0.09
C GLY A 848 29.81 11.85 -1.29
N THR A 849 30.39 10.67 -1.09
CA THR A 849 30.85 9.76 -2.14
C THR A 849 30.43 8.34 -1.77
N ILE A 850 29.88 7.61 -2.74
CA ILE A 850 29.42 6.23 -2.55
C ILE A 850 30.58 5.26 -2.86
N PRO A 851 30.83 4.25 -2.01
CA PRO A 851 31.75 3.15 -2.31
C PRO A 851 31.32 2.37 -3.56
N THR A 852 32.28 1.90 -4.36
CA THR A 852 32.01 1.13 -5.59
C THR A 852 31.18 -0.13 -5.34
N SER A 853 31.29 -0.75 -4.16
CA SER A 853 30.50 -1.91 -3.72
C SER A 853 28.99 -1.65 -3.60
N ILE A 854 28.56 -0.39 -3.56
CA ILE A 854 27.14 0.01 -3.50
C ILE A 854 26.61 0.41 -4.90
N THR A 855 27.52 0.70 -5.85
CA THR A 855 27.16 1.20 -7.19
C THR A 855 26.77 0.12 -8.20
N THR A 856 27.08 -1.15 -7.93
CA THR A 856 26.63 -2.27 -8.77
C THR A 856 25.20 -2.64 -8.37
N SER A 857 24.27 -2.54 -9.33
CA SER A 857 22.89 -3.00 -9.16
C SER A 857 22.88 -4.50 -8.83
N ASP A 858 22.62 -4.84 -7.58
CA ASP A 858 22.19 -6.20 -7.19
C ASP A 858 20.77 -6.48 -7.71
#